data_AF-A0A356CS24-F1
#
_entry.id   AF-A0A356CS24-F1
#
_cell.length_a   1.000
_cell.length_b   1.000
_cell.length_c   1.000
_cell.angle_alpha   90.00
_cell.angle_beta   90.00
_cell.angle_gamma   90.00
#
_symmetry.space_group_name_H-M   'P 1'
#
loop_
_entity.id
_entity.type
_entity.pdbx_description
1 polymer ?
#
loop_
_entity_poly.entity_id
_entity_poly.type
_entity_poly.pdbx_seq_one_letter_code
_entity_poly.pdbx_strand_id
1 'polypeptide(L)'
;MSFDPLRGTNEELRDKFWDKYSEKFISIARAPSSQSLLKGNVRLCNEFLKPPHKTGRILKLDLWDEAHHTATLSHIYQNYDEVHAIDISPDVVKKAMYRLKQSGIEVNGVVGDMRKMPYPDNYFDFNFSMGTIEHIPEPIDAMREIYRVLKPGGKAVVGVPNKYEWFGKSIALNIMAYFGIKEDGKEHSFGWKQLRRDLEGCGFKVIREDGPYFMPWFIRATDWFFAQNMPWASTLLLPVIAFCDYLSRSSFLLRHSGLLAAVVEKPMLDRSMATDLATKFGTPLFVTDKSVILKNVEKFRSGFSNYKGGFTLCYSTKTNSQLSILKTMKDSGVVAEVCSFLDMSSALQAGFTGDQMIYEGLTKTNEELTLAVKSKVKIINIESFDEAVRLEKIVKDQNHKIDVGLRLAFPSKTGIKSLLGVTYDRFGNSVKMGEAMRVAEFIIHSEYLNLIGLHCHTGSNQMNTVKYLKGVELVVDFMKLLRDKYNVKISIINMGGGVGIPEIVFYTMFDLGKNFIKNMLGKPIVYRFNESFDFASLAQNIVKKLHDTLDMHGLTYPHLMMEPGRFLVGNSTDLILKVLNTKRTDVADWIIVDGGTNLLPVLTLFSEYHRIEMCTNNTEFKKTSIGGPLLYSADIVASNRLMPKASIGDLMIVRAVGAYCAVQSNQFLYPRAATIMVDGDKSHVIQRRETVDDVLQRDMK
;
A
#
# COMPACT_ATOMS: atom_id res chain seq x y z
N MET A 1 0.79 50.62 7.89
CA MET A 1 0.62 49.17 7.71
C MET A 1 1.58 48.49 8.67
N SER A 2 1.02 47.86 9.71
CA SER A 2 1.75 46.95 10.59
C SER A 2 2.33 45.81 9.76
N PHE A 3 3.49 45.32 10.16
CA PHE A 3 4.07 44.07 9.66
C PHE A 3 3.01 42.95 9.66
N ASP A 4 2.85 42.22 8.55
CA ASP A 4 1.97 41.05 8.44
C ASP A 4 2.75 39.82 8.95
N PRO A 5 2.41 39.24 10.10
CA PRO A 5 3.19 38.13 10.68
C PRO A 5 3.06 36.81 9.92
N LEU A 6 2.05 36.66 9.04
CA LEU A 6 1.86 35.45 8.24
C LEU A 6 2.52 35.54 6.86
N ARG A 7 2.72 36.76 6.33
CA ARG A 7 3.22 36.98 4.95
C ARG A 7 4.49 37.84 4.88
N GLY A 8 4.85 38.48 5.97
CA GLY A 8 6.04 39.32 6.07
C GLY A 8 7.32 38.47 6.07
N THR A 9 8.32 38.95 5.36
CA THR A 9 9.62 38.27 5.21
C THR A 9 10.62 38.60 6.32
N ASN A 10 10.31 39.55 7.21
CA ASN A 10 11.17 39.89 8.35
C ASN A 10 10.97 38.90 9.50
N GLU A 11 11.90 37.97 9.66
CA GLU A 11 11.81 36.88 10.62
C GLU A 11 11.87 37.37 12.08
N GLU A 12 12.74 38.33 12.38
CA GLU A 12 12.89 38.87 13.73
C GLU A 12 11.59 39.54 14.23
N LEU A 13 10.89 40.26 13.36
CA LEU A 13 9.60 40.87 13.69
C LEU A 13 8.49 39.82 13.87
N ARG A 14 8.57 38.70 13.15
CA ARG A 14 7.62 37.58 13.26
C ARG A 14 7.78 36.84 14.57
N ASP A 15 9.02 36.52 14.93
CA ASP A 15 9.32 35.82 16.18
C ASP A 15 8.87 36.68 17.38
N LYS A 16 9.20 37.98 17.36
CA LYS A 16 8.72 38.97 18.34
C LYS A 16 7.19 39.08 18.39
N PHE A 17 6.50 38.95 17.26
CA PHE A 17 5.04 38.97 17.22
C PHE A 17 4.46 37.75 17.93
N TRP A 18 4.94 36.54 17.62
CA TRP A 18 4.43 35.31 18.22
C TRP A 18 4.72 35.21 19.72
N ASP A 19 5.90 35.66 20.16
CA ASP A 19 6.22 35.78 21.59
C ASP A 19 5.24 36.74 22.31
N LYS A 20 4.97 37.91 21.73
CA LYS A 20 4.01 38.86 22.30
C LYS A 20 2.57 38.33 22.29
N TYR A 21 2.19 37.59 21.25
CA TYR A 21 0.86 37.02 21.10
C TYR A 21 0.62 35.92 22.15
N SER A 22 1.63 35.08 22.43
CA SER A 22 1.56 34.00 23.42
C SER A 22 1.43 34.49 24.87
N GLU A 23 1.92 35.69 25.19
CA GLU A 23 1.74 36.30 26.51
C GLU A 23 0.29 36.71 26.79
N LYS A 24 -0.46 37.12 25.76
CA LYS A 24 -1.81 37.68 25.90
C LYS A 24 -2.94 36.67 25.74
N PHE A 25 -2.62 35.45 25.29
CA PHE A 25 -3.65 34.47 24.93
C PHE A 25 -4.33 33.85 26.16
N ILE A 26 -5.66 33.80 26.14
CA ILE A 26 -6.48 33.18 27.19
C ILE A 26 -6.81 31.75 26.78
N SER A 27 -6.44 30.77 27.62
CA SER A 27 -6.68 29.35 27.37
C SER A 27 -8.16 29.05 27.12
N ILE A 28 -8.43 28.37 26.00
CA ILE A 28 -9.75 27.85 25.58
C ILE A 28 -9.90 26.36 25.88
N ALA A 29 -9.04 25.79 26.72
CA ALA A 29 -8.99 24.36 27.05
C ALA A 29 -10.30 23.82 27.64
N ARG A 30 -11.05 24.68 28.34
CA ARG A 30 -12.28 24.34 29.04
C ARG A 30 -13.52 24.35 28.15
N ALA A 31 -13.41 24.84 26.91
CA ALA A 31 -14.52 24.86 25.97
C ALA A 31 -14.84 23.42 25.49
N PRO A 32 -16.08 22.93 25.61
CA PRO A 32 -16.50 21.62 25.10
C PRO A 32 -16.16 21.40 23.63
N SER A 33 -16.26 22.43 22.80
CA SER A 33 -15.88 22.37 21.37
C SER A 33 -14.38 22.14 21.15
N SER A 34 -13.51 22.60 22.07
CA SER A 34 -12.08 22.30 22.05
C SER A 34 -11.82 20.83 22.35
N GLN A 35 -12.63 20.21 23.22
CA GLN A 35 -12.57 18.77 23.50
C GLN A 35 -12.95 17.92 22.28
N SER A 36 -13.88 18.36 21.45
CA SER A 36 -14.21 17.70 20.17
C SER A 36 -13.03 17.68 19.20
N LEU A 37 -12.32 18.81 19.05
CA LEU A 37 -11.10 18.86 18.23
C LEU A 37 -10.03 17.90 18.78
N LEU A 38 -9.80 17.92 20.09
CA LEU A 38 -8.85 17.03 20.75
C LEU A 38 -9.17 15.54 20.48
N LYS A 39 -10.43 15.13 20.66
CA LYS A 39 -10.87 13.76 20.35
C LYS A 39 -10.59 13.40 18.89
N GLY A 40 -10.79 14.36 17.99
CA GLY A 40 -10.45 14.26 16.58
C GLY A 40 -8.96 14.03 16.31
N ASN A 41 -8.10 14.84 16.91
CA ASN A 41 -6.65 14.73 16.80
C ASN A 41 -6.15 13.38 17.36
N VAL A 42 -6.69 12.97 18.51
CA VAL A 42 -6.41 11.66 19.13
C VAL A 42 -6.85 10.51 18.22
N ARG A 43 -8.02 10.61 17.59
CA ARG A 43 -8.48 9.63 16.59
C ARG A 43 -7.49 9.54 15.43
N LEU A 44 -7.09 10.66 14.83
CA LEU A 44 -6.14 10.66 13.72
C LEU A 44 -4.80 10.02 14.12
N CYS A 45 -4.29 10.31 15.31
CA CYS A 45 -3.08 9.67 15.81
C CYS A 45 -3.27 8.16 16.00
N ASN A 46 -4.37 7.74 16.62
CA ASN A 46 -4.65 6.32 16.86
C ASN A 46 -4.85 5.50 15.58
N GLU A 47 -5.52 6.11 14.60
CA GLU A 47 -5.89 5.45 13.35
C GLU A 47 -4.70 5.39 12.38
N PHE A 48 -3.86 6.44 12.33
CA PHE A 48 -2.87 6.59 11.27
C PHE A 48 -1.42 6.64 11.72
N LEU A 49 -1.13 7.07 12.95
CA LEU A 49 0.23 7.24 13.45
C LEU A 49 0.61 6.23 14.54
N LYS A 50 -0.32 5.41 15.01
CA LYS A 50 -0.06 4.46 16.09
C LYS A 50 0.90 3.33 15.63
N PRO A 51 2.04 3.14 16.32
CA PRO A 51 2.93 2.04 16.00
C PRO A 51 2.32 0.71 16.51
N PRO A 52 2.58 -0.42 15.82
CA PRO A 52 2.02 -1.73 16.19
C PRO A 52 2.52 -2.25 17.53
N HIS A 53 3.76 -1.88 17.89
CA HIS A 53 4.35 -2.04 19.22
C HIS A 53 4.74 -0.64 19.69
N LYS A 54 4.93 -0.40 21.00
CA LYS A 54 5.22 0.96 21.55
C LYS A 54 6.56 1.56 21.06
N THR A 55 7.17 1.01 20.03
CA THR A 55 8.45 1.41 19.45
C THR A 55 8.27 2.43 18.34
N GLY A 56 8.88 3.61 18.48
CA GLY A 56 8.95 4.61 17.42
C GLY A 56 9.19 6.02 17.93
N ARG A 57 9.68 6.88 17.04
CA ARG A 57 9.87 8.32 17.27
C ARG A 57 8.80 9.14 16.58
N ILE A 58 8.17 10.04 17.32
CA ILE A 58 7.19 10.97 16.78
C ILE A 58 7.61 12.42 17.00
N LEU A 59 7.41 13.25 15.97
CA LEU A 59 7.56 14.70 16.06
C LEU A 59 6.19 15.39 16.03
N LYS A 60 5.89 16.18 17.06
CA LYS A 60 4.78 17.14 17.02
C LYS A 60 5.29 18.52 16.59
N LEU A 61 4.65 19.10 15.59
CA LEU A 61 4.88 20.50 15.22
C LEU A 61 3.87 21.38 15.96
N ASP A 62 4.34 22.55 16.40
CA ASP A 62 3.57 23.55 17.14
C ASP A 62 3.13 23.07 18.52
N LEU A 63 3.55 23.80 19.54
CA LEU A 63 3.33 23.53 20.96
C LEU A 63 2.30 24.50 21.57
N TRP A 64 1.60 25.29 20.75
CA TRP A 64 0.62 26.25 21.22
C TRP A 64 -0.45 25.63 22.11
N ASP A 65 -1.03 24.50 21.70
CA ASP A 65 -2.02 23.77 22.49
C ASP A 65 -1.44 23.32 23.83
N GLU A 66 -0.21 22.79 23.86
CA GLU A 66 0.43 22.26 25.08
C GLU A 66 1.01 23.32 26.02
N ALA A 67 1.23 24.54 25.53
CA ALA A 67 1.41 25.70 26.40
C ALA A 67 0.14 26.01 27.23
N HIS A 68 -1.03 25.48 26.84
CA HIS A 68 -2.31 25.72 27.49
C HIS A 68 -2.95 24.45 28.09
N HIS A 69 -2.78 23.27 27.49
CA HIS A 69 -3.25 21.96 27.97
C HIS A 69 -2.43 20.78 27.39
N THR A 70 -2.16 19.73 28.17
CA THR A 70 -1.25 18.65 27.73
C THR A 70 -1.91 17.50 26.98
N ALA A 71 -3.18 17.62 26.56
CA ALA A 71 -3.99 16.45 26.22
C ALA A 71 -3.54 15.70 24.94
N THR A 72 -3.15 16.41 23.88
CA THR A 72 -2.69 15.78 22.62
C THR A 72 -1.36 15.05 22.84
N LEU A 73 -0.35 15.74 23.40
CA LEU A 73 0.93 15.10 23.70
C LEU A 73 0.84 14.02 24.77
N SER A 74 -0.06 14.13 25.75
CA SER A 74 -0.29 13.06 26.72
C SER A 74 -0.75 11.77 26.06
N HIS A 75 -1.62 11.87 25.05
CA HIS A 75 -2.07 10.70 24.30
C HIS A 75 -0.97 10.14 23.40
N ILE A 76 -0.23 11.03 22.73
CA ILE A 76 0.94 10.66 21.92
C ILE A 76 1.93 9.89 22.80
N TYR A 77 2.42 10.48 23.90
CA TYR A 77 3.40 9.91 24.83
C TYR A 77 3.10 8.48 25.30
N GLN A 78 1.82 8.10 25.45
CA GLN A 78 1.45 6.74 25.87
C GLN A 78 1.80 5.66 24.84
N ASN A 79 2.00 6.03 23.57
CA ASN A 79 2.11 5.10 22.44
C ASN A 79 3.50 5.05 21.79
N TYR A 80 4.45 5.89 22.20
CA TYR A 80 5.79 5.97 21.60
C TYR A 80 6.89 5.90 22.66
N ASP A 81 8.09 5.52 22.23
CA ASP A 81 9.28 5.49 23.08
C ASP A 81 9.96 6.86 23.16
N GLU A 82 9.96 7.61 22.06
CA GLU A 82 10.55 8.96 22.01
C GLU A 82 9.55 9.96 21.40
N VAL A 83 9.25 11.02 22.15
CA VAL A 83 8.38 12.10 21.71
C VAL A 83 9.18 13.39 21.62
N HIS A 84 9.20 13.97 20.43
CA HIS A 84 9.83 15.25 20.15
C HIS A 84 8.76 16.29 19.83
N ALA A 85 9.06 17.53 20.18
CA ALA A 85 8.21 18.65 19.79
C ALA A 85 9.04 19.87 19.45
N ILE A 86 8.54 20.68 18.51
CA ILE A 86 9.22 21.89 18.06
C ILE A 86 8.23 23.04 17.91
N ASP A 87 8.66 24.22 18.35
CA ASP A 87 7.94 25.49 18.18
C ASP A 87 8.93 26.61 17.91
N ILE A 88 8.49 27.66 17.21
CA ILE A 88 9.32 28.81 16.91
C ILE A 88 9.47 29.74 18.14
N SER A 89 8.47 29.80 19.02
CA SER A 89 8.46 30.70 20.17
C SER A 89 9.16 30.07 21.38
N PRO A 90 10.25 30.67 21.89
CA PRO A 90 10.90 30.21 23.12
C PRO A 90 9.96 30.17 24.34
N ASP A 91 9.04 31.14 24.44
CA ASP A 91 8.11 31.22 25.55
C ASP A 91 7.04 30.12 25.49
N VAL A 92 6.52 29.80 24.30
CA VAL A 92 5.58 28.68 24.09
C VAL A 92 6.25 27.35 24.46
N VAL A 93 7.49 27.10 23.99
CA VAL A 93 8.24 25.89 24.37
C VAL A 93 8.40 25.82 25.89
N LYS A 94 8.83 26.91 26.54
CA LYS A 94 9.03 26.95 27.99
C LYS A 94 7.75 26.64 28.76
N LYS A 95 6.63 27.26 28.40
CA LYS A 95 5.31 27.03 29.02
C LYS A 95 4.83 25.60 28.80
N ALA A 96 4.94 25.09 27.58
CA ALA A 96 4.54 23.73 27.24
C ALA A 96 5.36 22.69 28.02
N MET A 97 6.68 22.81 28.02
CA MET A 97 7.56 21.89 28.74
C MET A 97 7.33 21.92 30.26
N TYR A 98 7.09 23.11 30.83
CA TYR A 98 6.71 23.21 32.25
C TYR A 98 5.44 22.42 32.56
N ARG A 99 4.38 22.59 31.76
CA ARG A 99 3.11 21.87 31.96
C ARG A 99 3.24 20.36 31.75
N LEU A 100 3.94 19.93 30.70
CA LEU A 100 4.18 18.51 30.43
C LEU A 100 4.92 17.84 31.59
N LYS A 101 5.94 18.52 32.14
CA LYS A 101 6.68 18.06 33.33
C LYS A 101 5.78 17.91 34.56
N GLN A 102 4.86 18.86 34.80
CA GLN A 102 3.88 18.75 35.90
C GLN A 102 2.91 17.57 35.71
N SER A 103 2.63 17.20 34.46
CA SER A 103 1.78 16.04 34.12
C SER A 103 2.55 14.71 34.02
N GLY A 104 3.85 14.69 34.35
CA GLY A 104 4.68 13.48 34.28
C GLY A 104 4.97 12.99 32.84
N ILE A 105 4.90 13.89 31.86
CA ILE A 105 5.12 13.59 30.44
C ILE A 105 6.51 14.09 30.04
N GLU A 106 7.36 13.19 29.57
CA GLU A 106 8.71 13.50 29.12
C GLU A 106 8.74 13.68 27.59
N VAL A 107 9.13 14.87 27.14
CA VAL A 107 9.16 15.27 25.73
C VAL A 107 10.43 16.06 25.45
N ASN A 108 11.08 15.76 24.33
CA ASN A 108 12.21 16.52 23.81
C ASN A 108 11.70 17.76 23.09
N GLY A 109 11.48 18.85 23.84
CA GLY A 109 11.05 20.15 23.31
C GLY A 109 12.22 20.98 22.78
N VAL A 110 12.12 21.46 21.55
CA VAL A 110 13.14 22.27 20.87
C VAL A 110 12.55 23.58 20.37
N VAL A 111 13.29 24.67 20.51
CA VAL A 111 12.98 25.93 19.84
C VAL A 111 13.59 25.89 18.45
N GLY A 112 12.79 26.09 17.41
CA GLY A 112 13.29 26.12 16.05
C GLY A 112 12.22 26.30 14.98
N ASP A 113 12.67 26.63 13.78
CA ASP A 113 11.81 26.83 12.62
C ASP A 113 11.50 25.49 11.94
N MET A 114 10.23 25.19 11.69
CA MET A 114 9.84 23.96 11.01
C MET A 114 10.15 23.93 9.51
N ARG A 115 10.56 25.07 8.90
CA ARG A 115 11.17 25.10 7.57
C ARG A 115 12.61 24.58 7.57
N LYS A 116 13.25 24.52 8.75
CA LYS A 116 14.62 24.03 8.94
C LYS A 116 14.80 23.46 10.34
N MET A 117 14.36 22.22 10.52
CA MET A 117 14.37 21.51 11.78
C MET A 117 15.79 21.00 12.13
N PRO A 118 16.21 21.07 13.39
CA PRO A 118 17.53 20.62 13.84
C PRO A 118 17.59 19.09 14.04
N TYR A 119 17.03 18.33 13.10
CA TYR A 119 17.02 16.87 13.12
C TYR A 119 17.71 16.32 11.87
N PRO A 120 18.40 15.18 11.95
CA PRO A 120 18.93 14.48 10.77
C PRO A 120 17.84 14.07 9.79
N ASP A 121 18.24 13.76 8.56
CA ASP A 121 17.37 13.11 7.58
C ASP A 121 16.91 11.76 8.14
N ASN A 122 15.68 11.34 7.81
CA ASN A 122 15.16 10.01 8.16
C ASN A 122 15.22 9.70 9.68
N TYR A 123 14.89 10.68 10.52
CA TYR A 123 14.96 10.54 11.97
C TYR A 123 13.66 10.03 12.61
N PHE A 124 12.51 10.48 12.14
CA PHE A 124 11.19 10.20 12.73
C PHE A 124 10.41 9.12 11.99
N ASP A 125 9.68 8.29 12.73
CA ASP A 125 8.73 7.33 12.18
C ASP A 125 7.38 8.02 11.89
N PHE A 126 7.02 9.01 12.73
CA PHE A 126 5.75 9.72 12.63
C PHE A 126 5.90 11.23 12.81
N ASN A 127 5.03 11.99 12.16
CA ASN A 127 4.91 13.44 12.36
C ASN A 127 3.44 13.84 12.50
N PHE A 128 3.15 14.75 13.43
CA PHE A 128 1.82 15.31 13.60
C PHE A 128 1.88 16.84 13.56
N SER A 129 1.16 17.43 12.61
CA SER A 129 0.99 18.87 12.46
C SER A 129 -0.48 19.17 12.22
N MET A 130 -1.05 20.10 12.99
CA MET A 130 -2.47 20.45 12.89
C MET A 130 -2.65 21.94 13.10
N GLY A 131 -3.04 22.65 12.03
CA GLY A 131 -3.33 24.08 12.12
C GLY A 131 -2.09 24.96 12.30
N THR A 132 -0.98 24.56 11.66
CA THR A 132 0.32 25.20 11.83
C THR A 132 0.89 25.75 10.52
N ILE A 133 0.85 24.96 9.44
CA ILE A 133 1.53 25.26 8.18
C ILE A 133 0.94 26.51 7.50
N GLU A 134 -0.34 26.82 7.75
CA GLU A 134 -1.00 28.03 7.26
C GLU A 134 -0.40 29.32 7.82
N HIS A 135 0.35 29.24 8.92
CA HIS A 135 0.96 30.40 9.57
C HIS A 135 2.36 30.73 9.02
N ILE A 136 2.81 29.97 8.03
CA ILE A 136 4.15 30.07 7.46
C ILE A 136 4.05 30.70 6.05
N PRO A 137 4.92 31.68 5.72
CA PRO A 137 4.92 32.28 4.39
C PRO A 137 5.23 31.27 3.27
N GLU A 138 6.13 30.31 3.53
CA GLU A 138 6.55 29.25 2.61
C GLU A 138 6.08 27.84 3.08
N PRO A 139 4.78 27.50 2.93
CA PRO A 139 4.24 26.24 3.44
C PRO A 139 4.85 25.00 2.76
N ILE A 140 5.28 25.13 1.50
CA ILE A 140 5.92 24.03 0.75
C ILE A 140 7.26 23.66 1.38
N ASP A 141 8.02 24.62 1.90
CA ASP A 141 9.32 24.34 2.51
C ASP A 141 9.16 23.62 3.85
N ALA A 142 8.15 23.97 4.64
CA ALA A 142 7.77 23.20 5.82
C ALA A 142 7.34 21.76 5.45
N MET A 143 6.56 21.56 4.39
CA MET A 143 6.18 20.22 3.92
C MET A 143 7.40 19.40 3.46
N ARG A 144 8.37 20.02 2.77
CA ARG A 144 9.64 19.38 2.39
C ARG A 144 10.47 19.00 3.60
N GLU A 145 10.47 19.84 4.63
CA GLU A 145 11.22 19.55 5.85
C GLU A 145 10.59 18.40 6.64
N ILE A 146 9.26 18.32 6.72
CA ILE A 146 8.54 17.15 7.25
C ILE A 146 8.95 15.88 6.47
N TYR A 147 9.03 15.97 5.13
CA TYR A 147 9.46 14.85 4.29
C TYR A 147 10.91 14.42 4.57
N ARG A 148 11.81 15.38 4.74
CA ARG A 148 13.24 15.13 5.01
C ARG A 148 13.43 14.38 6.32
N VAL A 149 12.81 14.84 7.39
CA VAL A 149 13.00 14.26 8.73
C VAL A 149 12.26 12.93 8.94
N LEU A 150 11.25 12.62 8.13
CA LEU A 150 10.60 11.30 8.17
C LEU A 150 11.49 10.23 7.54
N LYS A 151 11.51 9.05 8.17
CA LYS A 151 12.08 7.83 7.58
C LYS A 151 11.28 7.38 6.36
N PRO A 152 11.88 6.64 5.43
CA PRO A 152 11.12 5.93 4.42
C PRO A 152 10.07 5.01 5.07
N GLY A 153 8.82 5.08 4.61
CA GLY A 153 7.64 4.43 5.21
C GLY A 153 7.05 5.15 6.42
N GLY A 154 7.69 6.23 6.89
CA GLY A 154 7.18 7.08 7.95
C GLY A 154 5.94 7.87 7.52
N LYS A 155 5.05 8.16 8.46
CA LYS A 155 3.75 8.79 8.18
C LYS A 155 3.63 10.16 8.83
N ALA A 156 2.94 11.08 8.17
CA ALA A 156 2.53 12.34 8.77
C ALA A 156 1.02 12.57 8.69
N VAL A 157 0.49 13.27 9.68
CA VAL A 157 -0.77 14.00 9.56
C VAL A 157 -0.43 15.47 9.36
N VAL A 158 -0.88 16.02 8.23
CA VAL A 158 -0.72 17.44 7.88
C VAL A 158 -2.09 18.10 7.85
N GLY A 159 -2.38 18.88 8.89
CA GLY A 159 -3.65 19.56 9.09
C GLY A 159 -3.60 21.04 8.71
N VAL A 160 -4.56 21.51 7.91
CA VAL A 160 -4.65 22.90 7.42
C VAL A 160 -6.10 23.40 7.34
N PRO A 161 -6.36 24.72 7.35
CA PRO A 161 -7.71 25.27 7.23
C PRO A 161 -8.33 24.97 5.87
N ASN A 162 -9.61 24.58 5.89
CA ASN A 162 -10.35 24.27 4.67
C ASN A 162 -10.93 25.54 4.03
N LYS A 163 -10.46 25.85 2.81
CA LYS A 163 -10.96 26.96 2.00
C LYS A 163 -12.43 26.79 1.58
N TYR A 164 -12.88 25.55 1.42
CA TYR A 164 -14.19 25.19 0.87
C TYR A 164 -15.09 24.51 1.90
N GLU A 165 -14.89 24.79 3.19
CA GLU A 165 -15.82 24.33 4.22
C GLU A 165 -17.20 25.00 4.07
N TRP A 166 -18.24 24.36 4.60
CA TRP A 166 -19.62 24.69 4.27
C TRP A 166 -20.18 25.94 4.98
N PHE A 167 -19.50 26.47 5.98
CA PHE A 167 -20.04 27.51 6.87
C PHE A 167 -19.39 28.90 6.68
N GLY A 168 -18.55 29.08 5.66
CA GLY A 168 -17.93 30.36 5.31
C GLY A 168 -16.86 30.89 6.28
N LYS A 169 -16.27 30.07 7.15
CA LYS A 169 -15.17 30.39 8.08
C LYS A 169 -14.05 31.18 7.39
N SER A 170 -13.51 30.65 6.30
CA SER A 170 -12.39 31.28 5.60
C SER A 170 -12.76 32.67 5.06
N ILE A 171 -14.02 32.86 4.64
CA ILE A 171 -14.54 34.16 4.18
C ILE A 171 -14.68 35.12 5.38
N ALA A 172 -15.30 34.66 6.47
CA ALA A 172 -15.50 35.45 7.68
C ALA A 172 -14.16 35.92 8.29
N LEU A 173 -13.16 35.04 8.38
CA LEU A 173 -11.82 35.39 8.87
C LEU A 173 -11.11 36.42 7.97
N ASN A 174 -11.25 36.29 6.66
CA ASN A 174 -10.67 37.24 5.72
C ASN A 174 -11.33 38.63 5.80
N ILE A 175 -12.63 38.68 6.06
CA ILE A 175 -13.36 39.94 6.29
C ILE A 175 -12.88 40.58 7.60
N MET A 176 -12.79 39.81 8.69
CA MET A 176 -12.27 40.31 9.98
C MET A 176 -10.84 40.85 9.86
N ALA A 177 -9.97 40.17 9.11
CA ALA A 177 -8.63 40.65 8.82
C ALA A 177 -8.62 41.95 8.01
N TYR A 178 -9.52 42.10 7.03
CA TYR A 178 -9.64 43.32 6.24
C TYR A 178 -10.00 44.55 7.10
N PHE A 179 -10.87 44.36 8.10
CA PHE A 179 -11.26 45.41 9.05
C PHE A 179 -10.29 45.57 10.23
N GLY A 180 -9.16 44.86 10.24
CA GLY A 180 -8.15 44.95 11.31
C GLY A 180 -8.59 44.37 12.66
N ILE A 181 -9.69 43.61 12.69
CA ILE A 181 -10.19 42.91 13.90
C ILE A 181 -9.28 41.71 14.22
N LYS A 182 -8.67 41.10 13.19
CA LYS A 182 -7.76 39.97 13.29
C LYS A 182 -6.31 40.45 13.11
N GLU A 183 -5.53 40.40 14.18
CA GLU A 183 -4.17 40.97 14.27
C GLU A 183 -3.12 40.21 13.45
N ASP A 184 -3.30 38.90 13.26
CA ASP A 184 -2.38 38.05 12.51
C ASP A 184 -2.64 38.07 10.99
N GLY A 185 -3.65 38.80 10.48
CA GLY A 185 -3.87 38.96 9.03
C GLY A 185 -4.69 37.86 8.36
N LYS A 186 -4.59 37.72 7.03
CA LYS A 186 -5.44 36.83 6.21
C LYS A 186 -4.99 35.37 6.29
N GLU A 187 -5.89 34.48 6.73
CA GLU A 187 -5.65 33.02 6.85
C GLU A 187 -5.28 32.40 5.50
N HIS A 188 -4.22 31.57 5.49
CA HIS A 188 -3.86 30.76 4.32
C HIS A 188 -4.62 29.43 4.36
N SER A 189 -5.74 29.34 3.65
CA SER A 189 -6.58 28.14 3.61
C SER A 189 -6.36 27.32 2.32
N PHE A 190 -6.55 26.01 2.40
CA PHE A 190 -6.27 25.05 1.32
C PHE A 190 -7.53 24.33 0.83
N GLY A 191 -7.49 23.84 -0.40
CA GLY A 191 -8.43 22.83 -0.90
C GLY A 191 -7.73 21.51 -1.21
N TRP A 192 -8.46 20.39 -1.19
CA TRP A 192 -7.89 19.05 -1.40
C TRP A 192 -7.00 18.91 -2.64
N LYS A 193 -7.42 19.49 -3.79
CA LYS A 193 -6.62 19.43 -5.02
C LYS A 193 -5.26 20.13 -4.88
N GLN A 194 -5.24 21.27 -4.19
CA GLN A 194 -4.01 22.04 -3.95
C GLN A 194 -3.13 21.31 -2.94
N LEU A 195 -3.69 20.95 -1.78
CA LEU A 195 -2.95 20.27 -0.71
C LEU A 195 -2.33 18.96 -1.19
N ARG A 196 -3.10 18.14 -1.93
CA ARG A 196 -2.59 16.89 -2.53
C ARG A 196 -1.44 17.16 -3.48
N ARG A 197 -1.59 18.11 -4.41
CA ARG A 197 -0.54 18.46 -5.38
C ARG A 197 0.74 18.93 -4.66
N ASP A 198 0.61 19.76 -3.66
CA ASP A 198 1.76 20.35 -2.97
C ASP A 198 2.50 19.28 -2.13
N LEU A 199 1.77 18.39 -1.43
CA LEU A 199 2.33 17.24 -0.71
C LEU A 199 2.99 16.20 -1.65
N GLU A 200 2.31 15.81 -2.73
CA GLU A 200 2.87 14.88 -3.73
C GLU A 200 4.07 15.49 -4.45
N GLY A 201 4.06 16.82 -4.66
CA GLY A 201 5.20 17.58 -5.20
C GLY A 201 6.43 17.53 -4.29
N CYS A 202 6.24 17.44 -2.97
CA CYS A 202 7.31 17.22 -2.00
C CYS A 202 7.80 15.76 -1.93
N GLY A 203 7.13 14.83 -2.62
CA GLY A 203 7.49 13.41 -2.68
C GLY A 203 6.64 12.48 -1.81
N PHE A 204 5.62 13.01 -1.11
CA PHE A 204 4.71 12.18 -0.31
C PHE A 204 3.74 11.36 -1.16
N LYS A 205 3.31 10.21 -0.63
CA LYS A 205 2.09 9.52 -1.06
C LYS A 205 0.95 9.93 -0.13
N VAL A 206 -0.11 10.54 -0.67
CA VAL A 206 -1.33 10.79 0.11
C VAL A 206 -2.10 9.48 0.27
N ILE A 207 -2.29 9.03 1.51
CA ILE A 207 -3.00 7.79 1.84
C ILE A 207 -4.47 8.06 2.12
N ARG A 208 -4.75 9.15 2.85
CA ARG A 208 -6.10 9.48 3.30
C ARG A 208 -6.31 10.98 3.31
N GLU A 209 -7.50 11.38 2.88
CA GLU A 209 -8.02 12.74 3.07
C GLU A 209 -9.12 12.64 4.13
N ASP A 210 -8.90 13.30 5.26
CA ASP A 210 -9.73 13.22 6.47
C ASP A 210 -9.91 14.61 7.11
N GLY A 211 -10.46 14.67 8.32
CA GLY A 211 -10.53 15.89 9.14
C GLY A 211 -10.64 15.55 10.62
N PRO A 212 -10.28 16.44 11.55
CA PRO A 212 -10.33 16.13 12.97
C PRO A 212 -11.77 16.06 13.51
N TYR A 213 -12.63 16.99 13.12
CA TYR A 213 -14.02 17.07 13.58
C TYR A 213 -14.88 17.82 12.56
N PHE A 214 -16.20 17.63 12.54
CA PHE A 214 -17.14 18.38 11.71
C PHE A 214 -18.07 19.23 12.59
N MET A 215 -17.83 20.54 12.63
CA MET A 215 -18.69 21.49 13.36
C MET A 215 -18.60 22.89 12.75
N PRO A 216 -19.73 23.61 12.60
CA PRO A 216 -19.75 24.99 12.14
C PRO A 216 -18.87 25.92 12.99
N TRP A 217 -18.11 26.79 12.34
CA TRP A 217 -17.14 27.66 13.03
C TRP A 217 -17.80 28.62 14.02
N PHE A 218 -19.02 29.10 13.75
CA PHE A 218 -19.73 30.02 14.64
C PHE A 218 -20.16 29.33 15.94
N ILE A 219 -20.45 28.02 15.92
CA ILE A 219 -20.73 27.26 17.15
C ILE A 219 -19.47 27.21 18.01
N ARG A 220 -18.32 26.94 17.39
CA ARG A 220 -17.02 26.96 18.07
C ARG A 220 -16.68 28.34 18.64
N ALA A 221 -16.89 29.40 17.86
CA ALA A 221 -16.61 30.77 18.28
C ALA A 221 -17.50 31.19 19.46
N THR A 222 -18.80 30.86 19.41
CA THR A 222 -19.74 31.11 20.52
C THR A 222 -19.35 30.33 21.77
N ASP A 223 -18.95 29.06 21.61
CA ASP A 223 -18.50 28.24 22.74
C ASP A 223 -17.23 28.79 23.38
N TRP A 224 -16.26 29.24 22.57
CA TRP A 224 -15.06 29.92 23.07
C TRP A 224 -15.40 31.19 23.83
N PHE A 225 -16.30 32.02 23.28
CA PHE A 225 -16.75 33.24 23.93
C PHE A 225 -17.42 32.94 25.28
N PHE A 226 -18.32 31.95 25.33
CA PHE A 226 -18.95 31.53 26.58
C PHE A 226 -17.94 30.93 27.56
N ALA A 227 -17.04 30.05 27.11
CA ALA A 227 -16.05 29.45 28.00
C ALA A 227 -15.13 30.48 28.68
N GLN A 228 -14.86 31.61 28.01
CA GLN A 228 -14.03 32.69 28.55
C GLN A 228 -14.82 33.67 29.43
N ASN A 229 -16.02 34.06 29.01
CA ASN A 229 -16.76 35.16 29.64
C ASN A 229 -17.93 34.70 30.52
N MET A 230 -18.57 33.58 30.18
CA MET A 230 -19.77 33.05 30.84
C MET A 230 -19.75 31.52 30.89
N PRO A 231 -18.87 30.88 31.70
CA PRO A 231 -18.61 29.43 31.60
C PRO A 231 -19.87 28.55 31.73
N TRP A 232 -20.85 28.97 32.53
CA TRP A 232 -22.12 28.26 32.66
C TRP A 232 -22.91 28.19 31.35
N ALA A 233 -22.82 29.22 30.50
CA ALA A 233 -23.55 29.30 29.23
C ALA A 233 -22.99 28.34 28.16
N SER A 234 -21.72 27.94 28.28
CA SER A 234 -21.11 26.92 27.42
C SER A 234 -21.83 25.56 27.55
N THR A 235 -22.45 25.27 28.70
CA THR A 235 -23.25 24.04 28.89
C THR A 235 -24.50 23.99 28.00
N LEU A 236 -25.04 25.15 27.59
CA LEU A 236 -26.18 25.23 26.69
C LEU A 236 -25.85 24.75 25.27
N LEU A 237 -24.57 24.78 24.88
CA LEU A 237 -24.11 24.33 23.56
C LEU A 237 -23.82 22.82 23.52
N LEU A 238 -23.79 22.13 24.68
CA LEU A 238 -23.48 20.70 24.74
C LEU A 238 -24.36 19.82 23.84
N PRO A 239 -25.70 20.00 23.76
CA PRO A 239 -26.52 19.18 22.86
C PRO A 239 -26.15 19.36 21.38
N VAL A 240 -25.84 20.60 20.99
CA VAL A 240 -25.48 20.94 19.61
C VAL A 240 -24.08 20.42 19.27
N ILE A 241 -23.14 20.54 20.20
CA ILE A 241 -21.77 19.99 20.06
C ILE A 241 -21.83 18.47 19.99
N ALA A 242 -22.63 17.80 20.84
CA ALA A 242 -22.81 16.35 20.79
C ALA A 242 -23.41 15.87 19.45
N PHE A 243 -24.33 16.63 18.87
CA PHE A 243 -24.86 16.35 17.54
C PHE A 243 -23.77 16.48 16.45
N CYS A 244 -22.93 17.52 16.53
CA CYS A 244 -21.79 17.67 15.62
C CYS A 244 -20.75 16.54 15.78
N ASP A 245 -20.49 16.10 17.01
CA ASP A 245 -19.64 14.94 17.32
C ASP A 245 -20.21 13.65 16.70
N TYR A 246 -21.54 13.47 16.74
CA TYR A 246 -22.21 12.34 16.08
C TYR A 246 -22.02 12.40 14.55
N LEU A 247 -22.22 13.58 13.94
CA LEU A 247 -21.99 13.78 12.51
C LEU A 247 -20.54 13.53 12.10
N SER A 248 -19.59 13.80 13.00
CA SER A 248 -18.16 13.55 12.78
C SER A 248 -17.80 12.06 12.64
N ARG A 249 -18.76 11.12 12.82
CA ARG A 249 -18.57 9.70 12.47
C ARG A 249 -18.62 9.44 10.96
N SER A 250 -19.13 10.38 10.17
CA SER A 250 -19.18 10.27 8.72
C SER A 250 -17.86 10.76 8.09
N SER A 251 -17.14 9.86 7.44
CA SER A 251 -15.93 10.19 6.68
C SER A 251 -16.19 11.23 5.58
N PHE A 252 -17.39 11.24 5.00
CA PHE A 252 -17.79 12.26 4.03
C PHE A 252 -17.86 13.66 4.66
N LEU A 253 -18.42 13.78 5.86
CA LEU A 253 -18.54 15.08 6.55
C LEU A 253 -17.18 15.57 7.04
N LEU A 254 -16.35 14.68 7.59
CA LEU A 254 -14.99 15.04 8.04
C LEU A 254 -14.14 15.66 6.94
N ARG A 255 -14.22 15.15 5.71
CA ARG A 255 -13.55 15.70 4.52
C ARG A 255 -13.97 17.12 4.14
N HIS A 256 -15.10 17.59 4.64
CA HIS A 256 -15.64 18.93 4.39
C HIS A 256 -15.66 19.80 5.65
N SER A 257 -15.01 19.35 6.72
CA SER A 257 -14.89 20.13 7.94
C SER A 257 -14.04 21.38 7.77
N GLY A 258 -14.03 22.25 8.79
CA GLY A 258 -13.25 23.49 8.79
C GLY A 258 -11.73 23.30 8.80
N LEU A 259 -11.25 22.07 9.10
CA LEU A 259 -9.84 21.69 9.07
C LEU A 259 -9.69 20.43 8.22
N LEU A 260 -8.86 20.50 7.18
CA LEU A 260 -8.45 19.32 6.43
C LEU A 260 -7.35 18.60 7.20
N ALA A 261 -7.32 17.27 7.14
CA ALA A 261 -6.21 16.45 7.64
C ALA A 261 -5.76 15.47 6.55
N ALA A 262 -4.64 15.78 5.89
CA ALA A 262 -4.02 14.87 4.93
C ALA A 262 -3.12 13.88 5.68
N VAL A 263 -3.40 12.59 5.54
CA VAL A 263 -2.50 11.53 6.01
C VAL A 263 -1.59 11.15 4.85
N VAL A 264 -0.29 11.31 5.06
CA VAL A 264 0.73 11.06 4.05
C VAL A 264 1.77 10.06 4.53
N GLU A 265 2.43 9.39 3.60
CA GLU A 265 3.55 8.50 3.85
C GLU A 265 4.71 8.83 2.93
N LYS A 266 5.92 8.83 3.49
CA LYS A 266 7.15 8.91 2.71
C LYS A 266 7.36 7.56 2.02
N PRO A 267 7.45 7.49 0.67
CA PRO A 267 7.71 6.23 -0.03
C PRO A 267 8.98 5.54 0.49
N MET A 268 8.99 4.20 0.53
CA MET A 268 10.18 3.44 0.94
C MET A 268 11.39 3.71 0.04
N LEU A 269 11.16 3.82 -1.27
CA LEU A 269 12.15 4.31 -2.22
C LEU A 269 11.82 5.76 -2.57
N ASP A 270 12.51 6.70 -1.93
CA ASP A 270 12.47 8.12 -2.30
C ASP A 270 13.46 8.47 -3.41
N ARG A 271 13.42 9.73 -3.87
CA ARG A 271 14.27 10.22 -4.96
C ARG A 271 15.76 10.23 -4.60
N SER A 272 16.10 10.52 -3.34
CA SER A 272 17.49 10.57 -2.88
C SER A 272 18.06 9.16 -2.86
N MET A 273 17.35 8.25 -2.21
CA MET A 273 17.71 6.84 -2.16
C MET A 273 17.81 6.22 -3.56
N ALA A 274 16.87 6.54 -4.46
CA ALA A 274 16.95 6.08 -5.85
C ALA A 274 18.22 6.55 -6.55
N THR A 275 18.65 7.79 -6.29
CA THR A 275 19.89 8.35 -6.83
C THR A 275 21.13 7.66 -6.28
N ASP A 276 21.17 7.42 -4.96
CA ASP A 276 22.29 6.74 -4.30
C ASP A 276 22.43 5.30 -4.80
N LEU A 277 21.31 4.57 -4.90
CA LEU A 277 21.29 3.19 -5.36
C LEU A 277 21.62 3.08 -6.85
N ALA A 278 21.11 3.99 -7.69
CA ALA A 278 21.46 4.05 -9.10
C ALA A 278 22.95 4.37 -9.32
N THR A 279 23.52 5.26 -8.51
CA THR A 279 24.96 5.58 -8.55
C THR A 279 25.80 4.38 -8.14
N LYS A 280 25.38 3.66 -7.10
CA LYS A 280 26.13 2.52 -6.55
C LYS A 280 26.03 1.24 -7.39
N PHE A 281 24.86 0.94 -7.95
CA PHE A 281 24.58 -0.35 -8.61
C PHE A 281 24.28 -0.24 -10.11
N GLY A 282 24.17 0.98 -10.65
CA GLY A 282 23.82 1.26 -12.04
C GLY A 282 22.35 1.02 -12.35
N THR A 283 21.87 1.51 -13.49
CA THR A 283 20.51 1.31 -14.01
C THR A 283 20.52 0.46 -15.30
N PRO A 284 19.41 -0.19 -15.69
CA PRO A 284 18.16 -0.39 -14.92
C PRO A 284 18.40 -1.16 -13.61
N LEU A 285 17.60 -0.90 -12.57
CA LEU A 285 17.76 -1.51 -11.25
C LEU A 285 16.42 -1.82 -10.59
N PHE A 286 16.17 -3.08 -10.28
CA PHE A 286 15.06 -3.46 -9.39
C PHE A 286 15.48 -3.24 -7.93
N VAL A 287 14.64 -2.56 -7.15
CA VAL A 287 14.88 -2.29 -5.74
C VAL A 287 13.73 -2.87 -4.93
N THR A 288 14.01 -3.95 -4.21
CA THR A 288 13.06 -4.66 -3.36
C THR A 288 13.20 -4.23 -1.90
N ASP A 289 12.12 -3.77 -1.29
CA ASP A 289 12.03 -3.48 0.13
C ASP A 289 11.56 -4.72 0.91
N LYS A 290 12.43 -5.23 1.78
CA LYS A 290 12.12 -6.41 2.60
C LYS A 290 11.02 -6.12 3.62
N SER A 291 11.01 -4.93 4.22
CA SER A 291 10.02 -4.56 5.25
C SER A 291 8.60 -4.53 4.68
N VAL A 292 8.43 -4.13 3.42
CA VAL A 292 7.12 -4.14 2.75
C VAL A 292 6.61 -5.57 2.58
N ILE A 293 7.49 -6.51 2.22
CA ILE A 293 7.12 -7.95 2.13
C ILE A 293 6.62 -8.44 3.49
N LEU A 294 7.37 -8.18 4.56
CA LEU A 294 7.01 -8.60 5.92
C LEU A 294 5.69 -7.98 6.39
N LYS A 295 5.48 -6.68 6.13
CA LYS A 295 4.22 -5.98 6.42
C LYS A 295 3.04 -6.60 5.66
N ASN A 296 3.22 -6.95 4.40
CA ASN A 296 2.16 -7.58 3.60
C ASN A 296 1.82 -9.00 4.08
N VAL A 297 2.84 -9.78 4.48
CA VAL A 297 2.65 -11.11 5.08
C VAL A 297 1.80 -11.01 6.35
N GLU A 298 2.15 -10.10 7.25
CA GLU A 298 1.41 -9.92 8.49
C GLU A 298 -0.01 -9.42 8.23
N LYS A 299 -0.17 -8.40 7.37
CA LYS A 299 -1.47 -7.88 6.96
C LYS A 299 -2.37 -8.97 6.38
N PHE A 300 -1.82 -9.90 5.60
CA PHE A 300 -2.60 -10.98 5.02
C PHE A 300 -3.03 -11.98 6.09
N ARG A 301 -2.12 -12.39 6.98
CA ARG A 301 -2.42 -13.30 8.10
C ARG A 301 -3.50 -12.74 9.03
N SER A 302 -3.36 -11.48 9.43
CA SER A 302 -4.33 -10.82 10.31
C SER A 302 -5.73 -10.76 9.70
N GLY A 303 -5.86 -10.70 8.37
CA GLY A 303 -7.15 -10.72 7.69
C GLY A 303 -7.97 -12.00 7.91
N PHE A 304 -7.30 -13.13 8.19
CA PHE A 304 -7.93 -14.44 8.35
C PHE A 304 -7.87 -14.97 9.79
N SER A 305 -7.45 -14.17 10.77
CA SER A 305 -7.29 -14.59 12.18
C SER A 305 -8.61 -15.06 12.82
N ASN A 306 -9.75 -14.60 12.32
CA ASN A 306 -11.07 -14.94 12.84
C ASN A 306 -11.65 -16.23 12.25
N TYR A 307 -10.92 -16.93 11.37
CA TYR A 307 -11.38 -18.17 10.79
C TYR A 307 -11.21 -19.35 11.77
N LYS A 308 -12.33 -20.01 12.12
CA LYS A 308 -12.42 -21.10 13.09
C LYS A 308 -11.60 -22.36 12.76
N GLY A 309 -11.30 -22.63 11.49
CA GLY A 309 -10.66 -23.88 11.04
C GLY A 309 -9.13 -23.87 11.01
N GLY A 310 -8.48 -22.76 11.39
CA GLY A 310 -7.05 -22.57 11.21
C GLY A 310 -6.68 -22.04 9.82
N PHE A 311 -5.55 -21.33 9.73
CA PHE A 311 -5.14 -20.62 8.52
C PHE A 311 -3.65 -20.83 8.21
N THR A 312 -3.34 -21.08 6.94
CA THR A 312 -1.97 -21.04 6.42
C THR A 312 -1.88 -20.12 5.22
N LEU A 313 -0.89 -19.23 5.28
CA LEU A 313 -0.52 -18.37 4.17
C LEU A 313 0.48 -19.10 3.26
N CYS A 314 0.12 -19.24 1.98
CA CYS A 314 0.98 -19.82 0.96
C CYS A 314 1.45 -18.71 -0.01
N TYR A 315 2.76 -18.56 -0.21
CA TYR A 315 3.30 -17.60 -1.16
C TYR A 315 3.37 -18.20 -2.56
N SER A 316 2.73 -17.54 -3.52
CA SER A 316 2.78 -17.94 -4.93
C SER A 316 4.12 -17.59 -5.57
N THR A 317 5.03 -18.56 -5.66
CA THR A 317 6.43 -18.37 -6.06
C THR A 317 6.59 -17.90 -7.50
N LYS A 318 5.67 -18.27 -8.40
CA LYS A 318 5.59 -17.77 -9.78
C LYS A 318 5.54 -16.24 -9.91
N THR A 319 5.20 -15.55 -8.82
CA THR A 319 5.17 -14.08 -8.81
C THR A 319 6.56 -13.47 -8.64
N ASN A 320 7.41 -14.07 -7.79
CA ASN A 320 8.82 -13.74 -7.68
C ASN A 320 9.62 -14.87 -6.98
N SER A 321 10.31 -15.70 -7.77
CA SER A 321 11.09 -16.85 -7.32
C SER A 321 12.57 -16.54 -7.06
N GLN A 322 12.97 -15.26 -6.96
CA GLN A 322 14.33 -14.91 -6.56
C GLN A 322 14.66 -15.46 -5.16
N LEU A 323 15.82 -16.10 -5.02
CA LEU A 323 16.18 -16.87 -3.82
C LEU A 323 16.12 -16.06 -2.53
N SER A 324 16.55 -14.80 -2.53
CA SER A 324 16.50 -13.95 -1.32
C SER A 324 15.07 -13.57 -0.91
N ILE A 325 14.15 -13.45 -1.88
CA ILE A 325 12.73 -13.21 -1.61
C ILE A 325 12.09 -14.50 -1.07
N LEU A 326 12.38 -15.64 -1.68
CA LEU A 326 11.96 -16.96 -1.17
C LEU A 326 12.48 -17.20 0.25
N LYS A 327 13.74 -16.87 0.52
CA LYS A 327 14.32 -16.96 1.87
C LYS A 327 13.59 -16.04 2.87
N THR A 328 13.30 -14.80 2.47
CA THR A 328 12.53 -13.86 3.30
C THR A 328 11.14 -14.42 3.62
N MET A 329 10.46 -15.02 2.64
CA MET A 329 9.17 -15.68 2.82
C MET A 329 9.27 -16.87 3.77
N LYS A 330 10.26 -17.76 3.57
CA LYS A 330 10.52 -18.89 4.46
C LYS A 330 10.74 -18.44 5.89
N ASP A 331 11.62 -17.47 6.10
CA ASP A 331 11.97 -16.96 7.44
C ASP A 331 10.76 -16.27 8.11
N SER A 332 9.78 -15.82 7.31
CA SER A 332 8.50 -15.31 7.79
C SER A 332 7.48 -16.41 8.13
N GLY A 333 7.78 -17.68 7.86
CA GLY A 333 6.93 -18.85 8.15
C GLY A 333 5.76 -19.05 7.18
N VAL A 334 5.85 -18.54 5.94
CA VAL A 334 4.85 -18.86 4.91
C VAL A 334 5.19 -20.19 4.24
N VAL A 335 4.18 -20.87 3.70
CA VAL A 335 4.36 -22.07 2.86
C VAL A 335 4.63 -21.63 1.42
N ALA A 336 5.47 -22.31 0.64
CA ALA A 336 5.66 -21.99 -0.77
C ALA A 336 4.64 -22.74 -1.65
N GLU A 337 3.90 -22.01 -2.48
CA GLU A 337 3.18 -22.59 -3.62
C GLU A 337 4.12 -22.62 -4.82
N VAL A 338 4.53 -23.83 -5.22
CA VAL A 338 5.42 -24.06 -6.36
C VAL A 338 4.59 -24.55 -7.55
N CYS A 339 4.93 -24.13 -8.77
CA CYS A 339 4.15 -24.44 -9.97
C CYS A 339 4.91 -25.29 -11.00
N SER A 340 6.21 -25.49 -10.81
CA SER A 340 7.11 -26.12 -11.77
C SER A 340 8.36 -26.68 -11.10
N PHE A 341 9.13 -27.49 -11.84
CA PHE A 341 10.43 -27.99 -11.42
C PHE A 341 11.38 -26.87 -11.00
N LEU A 342 11.42 -25.78 -11.78
CA LEU A 342 12.28 -24.63 -11.50
C LEU A 342 11.84 -23.92 -10.21
N ASP A 343 10.54 -23.75 -10.00
CA ASP A 343 10.01 -23.12 -8.80
C ASP A 343 10.32 -23.97 -7.56
N MET A 344 10.08 -25.28 -7.63
CA MET A 344 10.38 -26.21 -6.53
C MET A 344 11.87 -26.27 -6.22
N SER A 345 12.72 -26.32 -7.25
CA SER A 345 14.17 -26.31 -7.08
C SER A 345 14.64 -25.00 -6.43
N SER A 346 14.07 -23.86 -6.83
CA SER A 346 14.37 -22.55 -6.24
C SER A 346 13.92 -22.46 -4.77
N ALA A 347 12.75 -23.02 -4.44
CA ALA A 347 12.27 -23.08 -3.06
C ALA A 347 13.16 -23.96 -2.18
N LEU A 348 13.54 -25.15 -2.64
CA LEU A 348 14.50 -26.02 -1.95
C LEU A 348 15.85 -25.32 -1.74
N GLN A 349 16.37 -24.63 -2.76
CA GLN A 349 17.62 -23.88 -2.67
C GLN A 349 17.54 -22.70 -1.70
N ALA A 350 16.39 -22.04 -1.60
CA ALA A 350 16.12 -21.00 -0.59
C ALA A 350 15.95 -21.57 0.84
N GLY A 351 15.93 -22.89 0.97
CA GLY A 351 15.94 -23.64 2.22
C GLY A 351 14.58 -24.19 2.64
N PHE A 352 13.53 -24.08 1.81
CA PHE A 352 12.23 -24.71 2.14
C PHE A 352 12.37 -26.24 2.20
N THR A 353 11.64 -26.87 3.11
CA THR A 353 11.45 -28.32 3.14
C THR A 353 10.11 -28.70 2.47
N GLY A 354 9.93 -29.96 2.06
CA GLY A 354 8.70 -30.36 1.36
C GLY A 354 7.41 -30.13 2.15
N ASP A 355 7.44 -30.33 3.46
CA ASP A 355 6.30 -30.05 4.35
C ASP A 355 5.97 -28.54 4.46
N GLN A 356 6.87 -27.69 3.96
CA GLN A 356 6.66 -26.24 3.80
C GLN A 356 6.31 -25.85 2.35
N MET A 357 5.95 -26.81 1.50
CA MET A 357 5.56 -26.59 0.11
C MET A 357 4.22 -27.23 -0.24
N ILE A 358 3.47 -26.58 -1.13
CA ILE A 358 2.34 -27.17 -1.86
C ILE A 358 2.63 -27.09 -3.36
N TYR A 359 2.23 -28.11 -4.11
CA TYR A 359 2.53 -28.20 -5.53
C TYR A 359 1.27 -28.08 -6.39
N GLU A 360 1.18 -26.95 -7.09
CA GLU A 360 0.22 -26.64 -8.13
C GLU A 360 0.83 -26.84 -9.54
N GLY A 361 0.01 -26.88 -10.59
CA GLY A 361 0.53 -26.74 -11.96
C GLY A 361 -0.02 -27.76 -12.94
N LEU A 362 -0.20 -27.31 -14.19
CA LEU A 362 -0.88 -28.05 -15.25
C LEU A 362 -0.14 -29.28 -15.76
N THR A 363 1.20 -29.25 -15.75
CA THR A 363 2.02 -30.20 -16.50
C THR A 363 3.08 -30.83 -15.61
N LYS A 364 2.68 -31.39 -14.46
CA LYS A 364 3.60 -32.13 -13.61
C LYS A 364 4.08 -33.38 -14.36
N THR A 365 5.37 -33.40 -14.65
CA THR A 365 6.09 -34.53 -15.27
C THR A 365 6.32 -35.64 -14.25
N ASN A 366 6.74 -36.82 -14.72
CA ASN A 366 7.02 -37.94 -13.80
C ASN A 366 8.22 -37.61 -12.89
N GLU A 367 9.20 -36.89 -13.43
CA GLU A 367 10.38 -36.42 -12.72
C GLU A 367 9.99 -35.42 -11.62
N GLU A 368 9.12 -34.46 -11.94
CA GLU A 368 8.58 -33.50 -10.98
C GLU A 368 7.76 -34.16 -9.87
N LEU A 369 6.85 -35.07 -10.22
CA LEU A 369 6.06 -35.83 -9.25
C LEU A 369 6.95 -36.69 -8.36
N THR A 370 7.95 -37.36 -8.94
CA THR A 370 8.93 -38.16 -8.18
C THR A 370 9.71 -37.30 -7.20
N LEU A 371 10.16 -36.12 -7.62
CA LEU A 371 10.87 -35.18 -6.75
C LEU A 371 9.96 -34.64 -5.64
N ALA A 372 8.71 -34.31 -5.95
CA ALA A 372 7.74 -33.83 -4.97
C ALA A 372 7.45 -34.88 -3.89
N VAL A 373 7.26 -36.13 -4.30
CA VAL A 373 7.08 -37.27 -3.40
C VAL A 373 8.33 -37.51 -2.54
N LYS A 374 9.52 -37.55 -3.15
CA LYS A 374 10.80 -37.73 -2.42
C LYS A 374 11.05 -36.60 -1.43
N SER A 375 10.68 -35.37 -1.77
CA SER A 375 10.83 -34.20 -0.92
C SER A 375 9.80 -34.15 0.20
N LYS A 376 8.77 -35.02 0.17
CA LYS A 376 7.62 -35.01 1.09
C LYS A 376 6.83 -33.70 1.02
N VAL A 377 6.52 -33.24 -0.20
CA VAL A 377 5.66 -32.08 -0.42
C VAL A 377 4.35 -32.24 0.35
N LYS A 378 3.93 -31.22 1.10
CA LYS A 378 2.77 -31.29 2.02
C LYS A 378 1.49 -31.72 1.31
N ILE A 379 1.22 -31.15 0.14
CA ILE A 379 0.05 -31.46 -0.69
C ILE A 379 0.45 -31.32 -2.16
N ILE A 380 0.15 -32.34 -2.94
CA ILE A 380 0.19 -32.28 -4.41
C ILE A 380 -1.26 -32.12 -4.89
N ASN A 381 -1.56 -30.98 -5.51
CA ASN A 381 -2.91 -30.70 -6.02
C ASN A 381 -3.07 -31.24 -7.44
N ILE A 382 -3.88 -32.28 -7.56
CA ILE A 382 -4.13 -33.03 -8.79
C ILE A 382 -4.93 -32.18 -9.78
N GLU A 383 -4.38 -32.04 -10.98
CA GLU A 383 -4.97 -31.25 -12.06
C GLU A 383 -5.75 -32.07 -13.09
N SER A 384 -5.48 -33.37 -13.20
CA SER A 384 -6.15 -34.25 -14.16
C SER A 384 -6.15 -35.71 -13.73
N PHE A 385 -7.01 -36.52 -14.36
CA PHE A 385 -7.05 -37.97 -14.16
C PHE A 385 -5.71 -38.65 -14.48
N ASP A 386 -5.07 -38.26 -15.59
CA ASP A 386 -3.78 -38.83 -16.00
C ASP A 386 -2.66 -38.47 -15.02
N GLU A 387 -2.71 -37.30 -14.39
CA GLU A 387 -1.79 -36.95 -13.31
C GLU A 387 -1.99 -37.86 -12.09
N ALA A 388 -3.25 -38.12 -11.70
CA ALA A 388 -3.57 -39.01 -10.57
C ALA A 388 -3.04 -40.44 -10.81
N VAL A 389 -3.26 -40.99 -12.01
CA VAL A 389 -2.79 -42.33 -12.41
C VAL A 389 -1.27 -42.41 -12.39
N ARG A 390 -0.57 -41.38 -12.90
CA ARG A 390 0.90 -41.34 -12.90
C ARG A 390 1.45 -41.22 -11.48
N LEU A 391 0.84 -40.38 -10.64
CA LEU A 391 1.24 -40.25 -9.24
C LEU A 391 1.06 -41.55 -8.47
N GLU A 392 -0.08 -42.24 -8.61
CA GLU A 392 -0.31 -43.54 -7.98
C GLU A 392 0.78 -44.56 -8.34
N LYS A 393 1.17 -44.63 -9.61
CA LYS A 393 2.26 -45.51 -10.06
C LYS A 393 3.60 -45.16 -9.40
N ILE A 394 3.89 -43.87 -9.21
CA ILE A 394 5.13 -43.40 -8.58
C ILE A 394 5.16 -43.75 -7.08
N VAL A 395 4.00 -43.75 -6.41
CA VAL A 395 3.92 -44.04 -4.97
C VAL A 395 3.57 -45.49 -4.62
N LYS A 396 3.33 -46.34 -5.63
CA LYS A 396 2.90 -47.74 -5.46
C LYS A 396 3.83 -48.56 -4.56
N ASP A 397 5.13 -48.27 -4.60
CA ASP A 397 6.13 -48.98 -3.79
C ASP A 397 6.31 -48.38 -2.38
N GLN A 398 5.46 -47.43 -1.96
CA GLN A 398 5.51 -46.85 -0.63
C GLN A 398 4.61 -47.58 0.36
N ASN A 399 5.11 -47.76 1.58
CA ASN A 399 4.38 -48.40 2.68
C ASN A 399 3.26 -47.55 3.29
N HIS A 400 2.97 -46.36 2.75
CA HIS A 400 1.95 -45.46 3.27
C HIS A 400 1.26 -44.67 2.16
N LYS A 401 0.01 -44.27 2.41
CA LYS A 401 -0.70 -43.34 1.53
C LYS A 401 -0.09 -41.95 1.61
N ILE A 402 -0.03 -41.26 0.48
CA ILE A 402 0.32 -39.83 0.44
C ILE A 402 -0.94 -38.97 0.38
N ASP A 403 -0.87 -37.81 1.02
CA ASP A 403 -1.94 -36.82 1.03
C ASP A 403 -1.94 -36.01 -0.27
N VAL A 404 -3.09 -35.95 -0.92
CA VAL A 404 -3.31 -35.19 -2.16
C VAL A 404 -4.51 -34.26 -2.04
N GLY A 405 -4.48 -33.20 -2.82
CA GLY A 405 -5.62 -32.33 -3.02
C GLY A 405 -6.15 -32.46 -4.44
N LEU A 406 -7.39 -32.03 -4.66
CA LEU A 406 -8.00 -31.97 -5.98
C LEU A 406 -8.26 -30.52 -6.36
N ARG A 407 -7.71 -30.07 -7.49
CA ARG A 407 -8.00 -28.75 -8.03
C ARG A 407 -9.31 -28.78 -8.81
N LEU A 408 -10.24 -27.90 -8.43
CA LEU A 408 -11.52 -27.71 -9.10
C LEU A 408 -11.42 -26.57 -10.13
N ALA A 409 -12.07 -26.75 -11.29
CA ALA A 409 -12.16 -25.72 -12.30
C ALA A 409 -13.17 -24.65 -11.88
N PHE A 410 -12.73 -23.40 -11.79
CA PHE A 410 -13.62 -22.28 -11.51
C PHE A 410 -14.32 -21.82 -12.81
N PRO A 411 -15.66 -21.78 -12.87
CA PRO A 411 -16.39 -21.46 -14.10
C PRO A 411 -16.13 -20.01 -14.54
N SER A 412 -15.26 -19.83 -15.54
CA SER A 412 -14.87 -18.50 -16.02
C SER A 412 -15.77 -18.00 -17.15
N LYS A 413 -17.05 -17.76 -16.87
CA LYS A 413 -17.96 -17.14 -17.87
C LYS A 413 -17.91 -15.60 -17.92
N THR A 414 -16.99 -14.95 -17.22
CA THR A 414 -16.96 -13.49 -17.11
C THR A 414 -15.56 -12.90 -17.28
N GLY A 415 -15.39 -12.10 -18.34
CA GLY A 415 -14.22 -11.22 -18.52
C GLY A 415 -13.69 -11.15 -19.96
N ILE A 416 -12.83 -10.16 -20.20
CA ILE A 416 -12.19 -9.87 -21.50
C ILE A 416 -11.39 -11.05 -22.05
N LYS A 417 -10.73 -11.81 -21.17
CA LYS A 417 -9.96 -13.01 -21.57
C LYS A 417 -10.85 -14.08 -22.22
N SER A 418 -12.07 -14.27 -21.72
CA SER A 418 -13.05 -15.16 -22.35
C SER A 418 -13.51 -14.64 -23.72
N LEU A 419 -13.55 -13.31 -23.92
CA LEU A 419 -13.88 -12.69 -25.22
C LEU A 419 -12.74 -12.84 -26.24
N LEU A 420 -11.49 -12.91 -25.76
CA LEU A 420 -10.27 -13.13 -26.55
C LEU A 420 -9.96 -14.62 -26.77
N GLY A 421 -10.89 -15.54 -26.46
CA GLY A 421 -10.68 -16.99 -26.59
C GLY A 421 -9.73 -17.61 -25.55
N VAL A 422 -9.23 -16.82 -24.59
CA VAL A 422 -8.47 -17.31 -23.44
C VAL A 422 -9.46 -17.71 -22.35
N THR A 423 -10.00 -18.92 -22.45
CA THR A 423 -10.80 -19.53 -21.38
C THR A 423 -9.88 -20.05 -20.28
N TYR A 424 -10.27 -19.93 -19.01
CA TYR A 424 -9.55 -20.56 -17.90
C TYR A 424 -9.83 -22.07 -17.82
N ASP A 425 -10.54 -22.63 -18.80
CA ASP A 425 -11.04 -24.01 -18.85
C ASP A 425 -9.94 -25.07 -18.94
N ARG A 426 -8.65 -24.68 -18.99
CA ARG A 426 -7.52 -25.61 -18.95
C ARG A 426 -7.07 -26.00 -17.54
N PHE A 427 -7.48 -25.26 -16.51
CA PHE A 427 -7.04 -25.47 -15.13
C PHE A 427 -8.11 -26.15 -14.28
N GLY A 428 -7.69 -27.15 -13.52
CA GLY A 428 -8.54 -27.89 -12.60
C GLY A 428 -9.58 -28.78 -13.28
N ASN A 429 -10.26 -29.56 -12.45
CA ASN A 429 -11.23 -30.55 -12.87
C ASN A 429 -12.64 -29.96 -12.79
N SER A 430 -13.39 -30.05 -13.90
CA SER A 430 -14.74 -29.49 -13.97
C SER A 430 -15.73 -30.31 -13.16
N VAL A 431 -16.37 -29.67 -12.17
CA VAL A 431 -17.48 -30.27 -11.41
C VAL A 431 -18.69 -30.50 -12.32
N LYS A 432 -19.00 -29.51 -13.17
CA LYS A 432 -20.17 -29.57 -14.07
C LYS A 432 -20.07 -30.70 -15.10
N MET A 433 -18.86 -30.96 -15.62
CA MET A 433 -18.64 -32.00 -16.64
C MET A 433 -18.35 -33.38 -16.03
N GLY A 434 -18.36 -33.51 -14.69
CA GLY A 434 -18.11 -34.78 -14.00
C GLY A 434 -16.62 -35.14 -13.81
N GLU A 435 -15.69 -34.43 -14.44
CA GLU A 435 -14.25 -34.70 -14.33
C GLU A 435 -13.74 -34.63 -12.89
N ALA A 436 -14.20 -33.65 -12.10
CA ALA A 436 -13.79 -33.57 -10.69
C ALA A 436 -14.24 -34.81 -9.89
N MET A 437 -15.44 -35.31 -10.16
CA MET A 437 -15.93 -36.51 -9.49
C MET A 437 -15.16 -37.75 -9.95
N ARG A 438 -14.85 -37.86 -11.24
CA ARG A 438 -14.06 -38.96 -11.81
C ARG A 438 -12.67 -39.05 -11.15
N VAL A 439 -11.97 -37.94 -10.99
CA VAL A 439 -10.66 -37.92 -10.32
C VAL A 439 -10.80 -38.20 -8.83
N ALA A 440 -11.79 -37.61 -8.16
CA ALA A 440 -12.04 -37.89 -6.75
C ALA A 440 -12.32 -39.38 -6.49
N GLU A 441 -13.19 -39.99 -7.30
CA GLU A 441 -13.51 -41.43 -7.23
C GLU A 441 -12.24 -42.28 -7.41
N PHE A 442 -11.37 -41.94 -8.37
CA PHE A 442 -10.09 -42.65 -8.53
C PHE A 442 -9.22 -42.58 -7.27
N ILE A 443 -9.06 -41.38 -6.69
CA ILE A 443 -8.24 -41.19 -5.49
C ILE A 443 -8.85 -41.93 -4.28
N ILE A 444 -10.18 -41.88 -4.12
CA ILE A 444 -10.89 -42.53 -3.00
C ILE A 444 -10.69 -44.05 -2.99
N HIS A 445 -10.68 -44.67 -4.17
CA HIS A 445 -10.46 -46.12 -4.30
C HIS A 445 -8.98 -46.52 -4.35
N SER A 446 -8.05 -45.55 -4.35
CA SER A 446 -6.62 -45.82 -4.37
C SER A 446 -6.13 -46.35 -3.01
N GLU A 447 -5.26 -47.36 -3.05
CA GLU A 447 -4.53 -47.85 -1.87
C GLU A 447 -3.35 -46.96 -1.48
N TYR A 448 -2.96 -46.01 -2.34
CA TYR A 448 -1.72 -45.22 -2.20
C TYR A 448 -1.96 -43.71 -2.08
N LEU A 449 -3.16 -43.23 -2.42
CA LEU A 449 -3.52 -41.82 -2.36
C LEU A 449 -4.63 -41.56 -1.33
N ASN A 450 -4.57 -40.40 -0.67
CA ASN A 450 -5.55 -39.94 0.29
C ASN A 450 -6.05 -38.54 -0.05
N LEU A 451 -7.33 -38.40 -0.41
CA LEU A 451 -7.93 -37.11 -0.76
C LEU A 451 -8.25 -36.31 0.51
N ILE A 452 -7.40 -35.31 0.82
CA ILE A 452 -7.59 -34.46 2.01
C ILE A 452 -7.94 -33.01 1.68
N GLY A 453 -7.66 -32.57 0.46
CA GLY A 453 -7.71 -31.16 0.08
C GLY A 453 -8.58 -30.88 -1.13
N LEU A 454 -9.24 -29.72 -1.14
CA LEU A 454 -9.86 -29.13 -2.33
C LEU A 454 -9.25 -27.77 -2.62
N HIS A 455 -8.82 -27.53 -3.85
CA HIS A 455 -8.26 -26.25 -4.30
C HIS A 455 -9.15 -25.59 -5.36
N CYS A 456 -9.32 -24.27 -5.28
CA CYS A 456 -9.97 -23.45 -6.29
C CYS A 456 -9.31 -22.08 -6.42
N HIS A 457 -8.78 -21.77 -7.61
CA HIS A 457 -8.27 -20.43 -7.93
C HIS A 457 -9.29 -19.64 -8.76
N THR A 458 -9.77 -18.52 -8.20
CA THR A 458 -10.91 -17.76 -8.78
C THR A 458 -10.51 -16.69 -9.82
N GLY A 459 -9.21 -16.45 -10.00
CA GLY A 459 -8.65 -15.55 -11.00
C GLY A 459 -7.60 -14.59 -10.43
N SER A 460 -7.15 -13.63 -11.24
CA SER A 460 -6.08 -12.68 -10.87
C SER A 460 -6.60 -11.26 -10.65
N ASN A 461 -5.83 -10.45 -9.92
CA ASN A 461 -6.08 -9.05 -9.55
C ASN A 461 -7.51 -8.74 -9.07
N GLN A 462 -8.03 -9.58 -8.18
CA GLN A 462 -9.31 -9.41 -7.53
C GLN A 462 -9.20 -8.35 -6.43
N MET A 463 -10.00 -7.29 -6.56
CA MET A 463 -10.10 -6.18 -5.59
C MET A 463 -11.49 -6.12 -4.92
N ASN A 464 -12.31 -7.17 -5.12
CA ASN A 464 -13.62 -7.34 -4.51
C ASN A 464 -13.87 -8.82 -4.19
N THR A 465 -14.95 -9.09 -3.46
CA THR A 465 -15.26 -10.42 -2.90
C THR A 465 -16.02 -11.33 -3.86
N VAL A 466 -16.65 -10.80 -4.91
CA VAL A 466 -17.67 -11.50 -5.72
C VAL A 466 -17.21 -12.88 -6.21
N LYS A 467 -15.98 -12.99 -6.74
CA LYS A 467 -15.46 -14.27 -7.24
C LYS A 467 -15.08 -15.23 -6.13
N TYR A 468 -14.51 -14.75 -5.03
CA TYR A 468 -14.19 -15.58 -3.87
C TYR A 468 -15.45 -16.19 -3.26
N LEU A 469 -16.54 -15.44 -3.13
CA LEU A 469 -17.79 -15.97 -2.58
C LEU A 469 -18.34 -17.13 -3.42
N LYS A 470 -18.29 -17.01 -4.76
CA LYS A 470 -18.64 -18.10 -5.68
C LYS A 470 -17.68 -19.29 -5.60
N GLY A 471 -16.40 -19.01 -5.37
CA GLY A 471 -15.39 -20.06 -5.16
C GLY A 471 -15.68 -20.86 -3.90
N VAL A 472 -16.08 -20.17 -2.82
CA VAL A 472 -16.48 -20.80 -1.55
C VAL A 472 -17.68 -21.72 -1.77
N GLU A 473 -18.72 -21.25 -2.46
CA GLU A 473 -19.89 -22.08 -2.81
C GLU A 473 -19.46 -23.34 -3.57
N LEU A 474 -18.67 -23.19 -4.63
CA LEU A 474 -18.18 -24.31 -5.43
C LEU A 474 -17.42 -25.36 -4.60
N VAL A 475 -16.49 -24.93 -3.75
CA VAL A 475 -15.65 -25.84 -2.95
C VAL A 475 -16.48 -26.52 -1.86
N VAL A 476 -17.34 -25.78 -1.16
CA VAL A 476 -18.15 -26.33 -0.06
C VAL A 476 -19.24 -27.26 -0.58
N ASP A 477 -19.88 -26.93 -1.71
CA ASP A 477 -20.86 -27.80 -2.37
C ASP A 477 -20.23 -29.14 -2.79
N PHE A 478 -19.02 -29.08 -3.36
CA PHE A 478 -18.30 -30.30 -3.75
C PHE A 478 -17.83 -31.11 -2.54
N MET A 479 -17.38 -30.45 -1.47
CA MET A 479 -17.05 -31.07 -0.19
C MET A 479 -18.25 -31.80 0.42
N LYS A 480 -19.44 -31.18 0.39
CA LYS A 480 -20.69 -31.83 0.81
C LYS A 480 -20.98 -33.05 -0.05
N LEU A 481 -20.84 -32.95 -1.37
CA LEU A 481 -21.08 -34.07 -2.29
C LEU A 481 -20.17 -35.27 -1.97
N LEU A 482 -18.89 -35.04 -1.69
CA LEU A 482 -17.95 -36.10 -1.30
C LEU A 482 -18.31 -36.75 0.05
N ARG A 483 -18.71 -35.96 1.05
CA ARG A 483 -19.19 -36.48 2.34
C ARG A 483 -20.45 -37.32 2.14
N ASP A 484 -21.45 -36.78 1.45
CA ASP A 484 -22.78 -37.41 1.34
C ASP A 484 -22.70 -38.73 0.53
N LYS A 485 -21.86 -38.80 -0.51
CA LYS A 485 -21.75 -39.98 -1.40
C LYS A 485 -20.73 -41.01 -0.92
N TYR A 486 -19.62 -40.58 -0.30
CA TYR A 486 -18.47 -41.45 0.01
C TYR A 486 -18.01 -41.40 1.47
N ASN A 487 -18.65 -40.60 2.32
CA ASN A 487 -18.21 -40.35 3.69
C ASN A 487 -16.75 -39.81 3.77
N VAL A 488 -16.30 -39.11 2.72
CA VAL A 488 -14.96 -38.51 2.67
C VAL A 488 -14.99 -37.16 3.38
N LYS A 489 -14.08 -36.97 4.34
CA LYS A 489 -13.94 -35.73 5.08
C LYS A 489 -12.74 -34.93 4.56
N ILE A 490 -13.02 -33.84 3.87
CA ILE A 490 -12.01 -32.87 3.45
C ILE A 490 -11.52 -32.09 4.67
N SER A 491 -10.21 -32.09 4.90
CA SER A 491 -9.57 -31.40 6.02
C SER A 491 -8.92 -30.09 5.62
N ILE A 492 -8.70 -29.84 4.31
CA ILE A 492 -8.05 -28.64 3.79
C ILE A 492 -8.86 -28.04 2.65
N ILE A 493 -9.10 -26.74 2.71
CA ILE A 493 -9.57 -25.96 1.58
C ILE A 493 -8.52 -24.93 1.20
N ASN A 494 -8.21 -24.85 -0.09
CA ASN A 494 -7.31 -23.88 -0.64
C ASN A 494 -8.09 -22.98 -1.60
N MET A 495 -8.25 -21.71 -1.24
CA MET A 495 -9.02 -20.74 -2.02
C MET A 495 -8.14 -19.99 -3.04
N GLY A 496 -6.92 -20.48 -3.26
CA GLY A 496 -5.97 -19.99 -4.24
C GLY A 496 -5.52 -18.56 -3.97
N GLY A 497 -4.84 -18.00 -4.97
CA GLY A 497 -4.37 -16.62 -4.94
C GLY A 497 -5.33 -15.64 -5.62
N GLY A 498 -4.76 -14.53 -6.08
CA GLY A 498 -5.45 -13.60 -6.97
C GLY A 498 -5.78 -12.24 -6.36
N VAL A 499 -5.52 -12.02 -5.07
CA VAL A 499 -5.69 -10.71 -4.44
C VAL A 499 -4.77 -9.68 -5.12
N GLY A 500 -5.35 -8.58 -5.60
CA GLY A 500 -4.64 -7.49 -6.26
C GLY A 500 -4.04 -6.48 -5.27
N ILE A 501 -3.44 -5.42 -5.81
CA ILE A 501 -2.91 -4.29 -5.05
C ILE A 501 -3.44 -2.96 -5.61
N PRO A 502 -3.66 -1.93 -4.77
CA PRO A 502 -4.23 -0.66 -5.21
C PRO A 502 -3.30 0.14 -6.13
N GLU A 503 -1.99 -0.12 -6.09
CA GLU A 503 -0.96 0.54 -6.89
C GLU A 503 -0.99 0.18 -8.39
N ILE A 504 -1.78 -0.83 -8.80
CA ILE A 504 -1.86 -1.28 -10.20
C ILE A 504 -3.31 -1.19 -10.68
N VAL A 505 -3.50 -0.57 -11.85
CA VAL A 505 -4.80 -0.56 -12.54
C VAL A 505 -4.73 -1.43 -13.78
N PHE A 506 -5.61 -2.42 -13.85
CA PHE A 506 -5.78 -3.23 -15.06
C PHE A 506 -6.82 -2.54 -15.95
N TYR A 507 -6.40 -2.10 -17.13
CA TYR A 507 -7.31 -1.46 -18.06
C TYR A 507 -7.88 -2.46 -19.07
N THR A 508 -9.15 -2.25 -19.42
CA THR A 508 -9.93 -3.14 -20.27
C THR A 508 -9.81 -2.78 -21.75
N MET A 509 -10.32 -3.62 -22.65
CA MET A 509 -10.47 -3.27 -24.08
C MET A 509 -11.33 -2.01 -24.28
N PHE A 510 -12.33 -1.81 -23.42
CA PHE A 510 -13.13 -0.59 -23.43
C PHE A 510 -12.31 0.63 -23.02
N ASP A 511 -11.43 0.49 -22.04
CA ASP A 511 -10.51 1.55 -21.65
C ASP A 511 -9.47 1.83 -22.74
N LEU A 512 -9.01 0.80 -23.47
CA LEU A 512 -8.19 0.97 -24.67
C LEU A 512 -8.91 1.79 -25.74
N GLY A 513 -10.18 1.50 -26.02
CA GLY A 513 -11.01 2.30 -26.92
C GLY A 513 -11.17 3.75 -26.45
N LYS A 514 -11.42 3.98 -25.15
CA LYS A 514 -11.44 5.34 -24.56
C LYS A 514 -10.09 6.04 -24.70
N ASN A 515 -8.98 5.33 -24.51
CA ASN A 515 -7.64 5.88 -24.65
C ASN A 515 -7.36 6.27 -26.09
N PHE A 516 -7.80 5.46 -27.06
CA PHE A 516 -7.69 5.80 -28.47
C PHE A 516 -8.38 7.15 -28.77
N ILE A 517 -9.62 7.34 -28.29
CA ILE A 517 -10.34 8.62 -28.44
C ILE A 517 -9.62 9.77 -27.72
N LYS A 518 -9.16 9.55 -26.47
CA LYS A 518 -8.40 10.57 -25.72
C LYS A 518 -7.12 10.97 -26.46
N ASN A 519 -6.42 9.99 -27.04
CA ASN A 519 -5.21 10.22 -27.82
C ASN A 519 -5.50 11.07 -29.05
N MET A 520 -6.56 10.73 -29.80
CA MET A 520 -7.03 11.51 -30.95
C MET A 520 -7.38 12.96 -30.57
N LEU A 521 -7.93 13.17 -29.37
CA LEU A 521 -8.25 14.50 -28.83
C LEU A 521 -7.07 15.20 -28.12
N GLY A 522 -5.86 14.65 -28.20
CA GLY A 522 -4.68 15.23 -27.56
C GLY A 522 -4.66 15.15 -26.02
N LYS A 523 -5.64 14.49 -25.36
CA LYS A 523 -5.74 14.40 -23.90
C LYS A 523 -4.75 13.38 -23.32
N PRO A 524 -4.27 13.56 -22.07
CA PRO A 524 -3.42 12.58 -21.39
C PRO A 524 -4.22 11.36 -20.93
N ILE A 525 -3.55 10.21 -20.87
CA ILE A 525 -4.08 8.97 -20.31
C ILE A 525 -3.80 8.98 -18.80
N VAL A 526 -4.86 9.04 -18.02
CA VAL A 526 -4.81 9.00 -16.56
C VAL A 526 -5.85 8.00 -16.07
N TYR A 527 -5.38 7.05 -15.25
CA TYR A 527 -6.24 6.13 -14.51
C TYR A 527 -6.21 6.48 -13.03
N ARG A 528 -7.32 6.25 -12.35
CA ARG A 528 -7.42 6.39 -10.89
C ARG A 528 -7.10 5.06 -10.25
N PHE A 529 -6.11 5.07 -9.36
CA PHE A 529 -5.78 3.92 -8.51
C PHE A 529 -6.91 3.66 -7.50
N ASN A 530 -7.07 2.39 -7.08
CA ASN A 530 -8.12 2.03 -6.12
C ASN A 530 -7.63 2.26 -4.69
N GLU A 531 -7.42 3.53 -4.33
CA GLU A 531 -6.97 3.95 -2.99
C GLU A 531 -7.95 3.53 -1.87
N SER A 532 -9.21 3.22 -2.22
CA SER A 532 -10.24 2.74 -1.29
C SER A 532 -10.21 1.23 -1.02
N PHE A 533 -9.28 0.47 -1.60
CA PHE A 533 -9.24 -0.98 -1.41
C PHE A 533 -8.94 -1.36 0.04
N ASP A 534 -9.92 -2.01 0.67
CA ASP A 534 -9.80 -2.56 2.03
C ASP A 534 -9.70 -4.08 2.00
N PHE A 535 -8.48 -4.56 2.21
CA PHE A 535 -8.19 -5.99 2.33
C PHE A 535 -8.87 -6.63 3.55
N ALA A 536 -8.99 -5.91 4.68
CA ALA A 536 -9.58 -6.46 5.89
C ALA A 536 -11.06 -6.79 5.67
N SER A 537 -11.81 -5.86 5.06
CA SER A 537 -13.19 -6.12 4.64
C SER A 537 -13.30 -7.27 3.64
N LEU A 538 -12.39 -7.37 2.67
CA LEU A 538 -12.36 -8.50 1.73
C LEU A 538 -12.20 -9.84 2.46
N ALA A 539 -11.22 -9.94 3.35
CA ALA A 539 -10.95 -11.16 4.11
C ALA A 539 -12.11 -11.54 5.06
N GLN A 540 -12.66 -10.56 5.79
CA GLN A 540 -13.82 -10.78 6.67
C GLN A 540 -15.04 -11.31 5.93
N ASN A 541 -15.33 -10.79 4.73
CA ASN A 541 -16.43 -11.26 3.91
C ASN A 541 -16.23 -12.71 3.41
N ILE A 542 -15.00 -13.08 3.08
CA ILE A 542 -14.66 -14.46 2.70
C ILE A 542 -14.84 -15.40 3.91
N VAL A 543 -14.31 -15.03 5.08
CA VAL A 543 -14.43 -15.79 6.32
C VAL A 543 -15.90 -15.97 6.70
N LYS A 544 -16.70 -14.90 6.65
CA LYS A 544 -18.14 -14.95 6.93
C LYS A 544 -18.85 -15.93 6.00
N LYS A 545 -18.60 -15.82 4.69
CA LYS A 545 -19.24 -16.71 3.71
C LYS A 545 -18.83 -18.17 3.90
N LEU A 546 -17.58 -18.44 4.26
CA LEU A 546 -17.12 -19.78 4.61
C LEU A 546 -17.88 -20.33 5.81
N HIS A 547 -17.99 -19.56 6.90
CA HIS A 547 -18.76 -19.98 8.08
C HIS A 547 -20.22 -20.24 7.75
N ASP A 548 -20.90 -19.27 7.12
CA ASP A 548 -22.31 -19.40 6.75
C ASP A 548 -22.57 -20.67 5.92
N THR A 549 -21.71 -20.94 4.92
CA THR A 549 -21.91 -22.05 3.98
C THR A 549 -21.56 -23.41 4.61
N LEU A 550 -20.50 -23.48 5.43
CA LEU A 550 -20.13 -24.70 6.15
C LEU A 550 -21.18 -25.07 7.21
N ASP A 551 -21.65 -24.08 7.97
CA ASP A 551 -22.67 -24.28 9.01
C ASP A 551 -24.01 -24.72 8.40
N MET A 552 -24.43 -24.09 7.29
CA MET A 552 -25.64 -24.46 6.55
C MET A 552 -25.63 -25.93 6.12
N HIS A 553 -24.45 -26.49 5.81
CA HIS A 553 -24.32 -27.88 5.39
C HIS A 553 -23.93 -28.85 6.50
N GLY A 554 -23.80 -28.38 7.75
CA GLY A 554 -23.36 -29.21 8.88
C GLY A 554 -21.97 -29.81 8.66
N LEU A 555 -21.06 -29.05 8.04
CA LEU A 555 -19.69 -29.46 7.76
C LEU A 555 -18.75 -28.93 8.84
N THR A 556 -17.69 -29.69 9.17
CA THR A 556 -16.62 -29.19 10.03
C THR A 556 -15.83 -28.09 9.33
N TYR A 557 -15.20 -27.18 10.08
CA TYR A 557 -14.30 -26.18 9.52
C TYR A 557 -12.98 -26.82 9.08
N PRO A 558 -12.71 -26.95 7.76
CA PRO A 558 -11.41 -27.40 7.27
C PRO A 558 -10.34 -26.33 7.51
N HIS A 559 -9.06 -26.70 7.46
CA HIS A 559 -7.96 -25.75 7.48
C HIS A 559 -7.94 -24.93 6.19
N LEU A 560 -7.87 -23.60 6.31
CA LEU A 560 -7.90 -22.69 5.16
C LEU A 560 -6.49 -22.35 4.67
N MET A 561 -6.26 -22.47 3.38
CA MET A 561 -5.09 -21.97 2.68
C MET A 561 -5.48 -20.89 1.67
N MET A 562 -4.62 -19.89 1.54
CA MET A 562 -4.70 -18.83 0.52
C MET A 562 -3.32 -18.68 -0.12
N GLU A 563 -3.27 -18.42 -1.43
CA GLU A 563 -2.02 -18.37 -2.21
C GLU A 563 -1.70 -16.98 -2.80
N PRO A 564 -1.73 -15.88 -2.04
CA PRO A 564 -1.40 -14.57 -2.58
C PRO A 564 0.07 -14.53 -3.04
N GLY A 565 0.28 -14.05 -4.26
CA GLY A 565 1.62 -13.66 -4.73
C GLY A 565 1.73 -12.15 -4.88
N ARG A 566 0.96 -11.58 -5.83
CA ARG A 566 0.97 -10.14 -6.12
C ARG A 566 0.70 -9.27 -4.89
N PHE A 567 -0.22 -9.66 -4.01
CA PHE A 567 -0.47 -8.91 -2.78
C PHE A 567 0.76 -8.87 -1.85
N LEU A 568 1.56 -9.95 -1.81
CA LEU A 568 2.70 -10.04 -0.90
C LEU A 568 3.93 -9.29 -1.41
N VAL A 569 4.21 -9.35 -2.73
CA VAL A 569 5.44 -8.79 -3.31
C VAL A 569 5.23 -7.67 -4.33
N GLY A 570 4.00 -7.43 -4.78
CA GLY A 570 3.76 -6.53 -5.91
C GLY A 570 4.21 -5.09 -5.66
N ASN A 571 3.87 -4.52 -4.51
CA ASN A 571 4.26 -3.17 -4.09
C ASN A 571 5.61 -3.12 -3.35
N SER A 572 6.31 -4.26 -3.21
CA SER A 572 7.58 -4.28 -2.49
C SER A 572 8.78 -3.97 -3.37
N THR A 573 8.64 -3.97 -4.69
CA THR A 573 9.75 -3.70 -5.61
C THR A 573 9.40 -2.61 -6.59
N ASP A 574 10.32 -1.67 -6.76
CA ASP A 574 10.27 -0.62 -7.76
C ASP A 574 11.41 -0.80 -8.78
N LEU A 575 11.26 -0.27 -9.99
CA LEU A 575 12.30 -0.27 -11.03
C LEU A 575 12.81 1.14 -11.27
N ILE A 576 14.10 1.35 -11.06
CA ILE A 576 14.80 2.58 -11.38
C ILE A 576 15.36 2.47 -12.80
N LEU A 577 15.03 3.46 -13.62
CA LEU A 577 15.48 3.64 -14.99
C LEU A 577 16.21 4.97 -15.13
N LYS A 578 17.10 5.08 -16.11
CA LYS A 578 17.76 6.33 -16.50
C LYS A 578 17.23 6.80 -17.84
N VAL A 579 16.99 8.11 -17.97
CA VAL A 579 16.66 8.75 -19.24
C VAL A 579 17.90 8.80 -20.12
N LEU A 580 17.83 8.11 -21.25
CA LEU A 580 18.89 8.06 -22.26
C LEU A 580 18.71 9.13 -23.34
N ASN A 581 17.46 9.45 -23.69
CA ASN A 581 17.17 10.41 -24.76
C ASN A 581 15.81 11.08 -24.57
N THR A 582 15.64 12.27 -25.14
CA THR A 582 14.34 12.93 -25.31
C THR A 582 14.14 13.29 -26.78
N LYS A 583 12.95 13.01 -27.31
CA LYS A 583 12.64 13.22 -28.73
C LYS A 583 11.26 13.84 -28.91
N ARG A 584 11.13 14.74 -29.88
CA ARG A 584 9.83 15.23 -30.35
C ARG A 584 9.55 14.64 -31.72
N THR A 585 8.36 14.10 -31.89
CA THR A 585 7.84 13.66 -33.20
C THR A 585 6.53 14.36 -33.50
N ASP A 586 6.02 14.20 -34.72
CA ASP A 586 4.73 14.75 -35.12
C ASP A 586 3.55 14.18 -34.30
N VAL A 587 3.77 13.05 -33.61
CA VAL A 587 2.74 12.32 -32.88
C VAL A 587 2.84 12.53 -31.37
N ALA A 588 4.04 12.60 -30.80
CA ALA A 588 4.23 12.77 -29.36
C ALA A 588 5.64 13.29 -28.99
N ASP A 589 5.75 13.84 -27.79
CA ASP A 589 7.05 13.92 -27.10
C ASP A 589 7.37 12.58 -26.45
N TRP A 590 8.64 12.21 -26.47
CA TRP A 590 9.15 10.93 -26.01
C TRP A 590 10.30 11.12 -25.01
N ILE A 591 10.26 10.32 -23.96
CA ILE A 591 11.39 10.02 -23.08
C ILE A 591 11.80 8.59 -23.38
N ILE A 592 13.07 8.37 -23.71
CA ILE A 592 13.65 7.05 -23.94
C ILE A 592 14.47 6.69 -22.72
N VAL A 593 14.19 5.53 -22.12
CA VAL A 593 14.84 5.03 -20.90
C VAL A 593 15.68 3.78 -21.19
N ASP A 594 16.55 3.42 -20.26
CA ASP A 594 17.48 2.28 -20.37
C ASP A 594 16.87 0.91 -20.07
N GLY A 595 15.56 0.83 -19.84
CA GLY A 595 14.83 -0.42 -19.64
C GLY A 595 13.44 -0.36 -20.27
N GLY A 596 12.99 -1.47 -20.83
CA GLY A 596 11.73 -1.54 -21.58
C GLY A 596 10.91 -2.77 -21.23
N THR A 597 10.17 -3.25 -22.22
CA THR A 597 9.28 -4.42 -22.15
C THR A 597 10.03 -5.74 -21.90
N ASN A 598 11.35 -5.78 -22.13
CA ASN A 598 12.21 -6.88 -21.71
C ASN A 598 12.33 -7.00 -20.18
N LEU A 599 12.15 -5.91 -19.43
CA LEU A 599 12.12 -5.88 -17.95
C LEU A 599 10.69 -5.78 -17.40
N LEU A 600 9.77 -5.25 -18.21
CA LEU A 600 8.36 -5.02 -17.87
C LEU A 600 7.41 -5.77 -18.82
N PRO A 601 7.56 -7.10 -19.01
CA PRO A 601 6.79 -7.87 -20.00
C PRO A 601 5.29 -7.91 -19.69
N VAL A 602 4.94 -7.69 -18.43
CA VAL A 602 3.57 -7.61 -17.94
C VAL A 602 2.81 -6.42 -18.56
N LEU A 603 3.52 -5.34 -18.91
CA LEU A 603 2.90 -4.18 -19.57
C LEU A 603 2.42 -4.52 -21.00
N THR A 604 3.15 -5.39 -21.70
CA THR A 604 2.77 -5.88 -23.03
C THR A 604 1.70 -6.96 -23.00
N LEU A 605 1.66 -7.80 -21.96
CA LEU A 605 0.78 -8.97 -21.88
C LEU A 605 -0.53 -8.73 -21.10
N PHE A 606 -0.55 -7.79 -20.15
CA PHE A 606 -1.65 -7.66 -19.18
C PHE A 606 -2.28 -6.26 -19.04
N SER A 607 -1.90 -5.27 -19.87
CA SER A 607 -2.54 -3.94 -19.84
C SER A 607 -2.57 -3.35 -18.42
N GLU A 608 -1.43 -3.40 -17.73
CA GLU A 608 -1.26 -2.86 -16.38
C GLU A 608 -0.82 -1.38 -16.46
N TYR A 609 -1.43 -0.53 -15.66
CA TYR A 609 -1.07 0.87 -15.49
C TYR A 609 -0.37 1.05 -14.14
N HIS A 610 0.91 1.38 -14.21
CA HIS A 610 1.76 1.67 -13.06
C HIS A 610 1.91 3.18 -12.84
N ARG A 611 2.19 3.54 -11.58
CA ARG A 611 2.67 4.88 -11.23
C ARG A 611 4.11 5.02 -11.70
N ILE A 612 4.40 6.12 -12.39
CA ILE A 612 5.74 6.45 -12.88
C ILE A 612 6.08 7.83 -12.37
N GLU A 613 7.25 7.95 -11.74
CA GLU A 613 7.72 9.17 -11.11
C GLU A 613 9.08 9.57 -11.68
N MET A 614 9.26 10.85 -11.98
CA MET A 614 10.56 11.37 -12.37
C MET A 614 11.30 11.88 -11.12
N CYS A 615 12.58 11.55 -11.02
CA CYS A 615 13.50 12.13 -10.05
C CYS A 615 14.03 13.45 -10.59
N THR A 616 13.15 14.44 -10.73
CA THR A 616 13.48 15.79 -11.21
C THR A 616 12.79 16.85 -10.36
N ASN A 617 13.44 18.00 -10.23
CA ASN A 617 12.86 19.18 -9.57
C ASN A 617 12.04 20.04 -10.56
N ASN A 618 11.94 19.62 -11.82
CA ASN A 618 11.16 20.34 -12.81
C ASN A 618 9.66 20.23 -12.50
N THR A 619 8.99 21.38 -12.43
CA THR A 619 7.55 21.51 -12.15
C THR A 619 6.73 21.77 -13.42
N GLU A 620 7.36 21.88 -14.58
CA GLU A 620 6.68 22.01 -15.88
C GLU A 620 6.27 20.63 -16.38
N PHE A 621 4.96 20.38 -16.42
CA PHE A 621 4.39 19.12 -16.91
C PHE A 621 3.96 19.21 -18.37
N LYS A 622 4.30 18.19 -19.14
CA LYS A 622 3.89 18.03 -20.54
C LYS A 622 3.37 16.62 -20.79
N LYS A 623 2.53 16.48 -21.82
CA LYS A 623 2.10 15.18 -22.31
C LYS A 623 3.27 14.49 -23.01
N THR A 624 3.68 13.32 -22.52
CA THR A 624 4.87 12.61 -22.99
C THR A 624 4.66 11.10 -22.93
N SER A 625 5.18 10.38 -23.91
CA SER A 625 5.26 8.93 -23.95
C SER A 625 6.65 8.46 -23.52
N ILE A 626 6.73 7.25 -22.98
CA ILE A 626 7.95 6.65 -22.44
C ILE A 626 8.21 5.37 -23.22
N GLY A 627 9.31 5.34 -23.95
CA GLY A 627 9.79 4.19 -24.72
C GLY A 627 11.00 3.55 -24.04
N GLY A 628 11.15 2.24 -24.19
CA GLY A 628 12.37 1.55 -23.80
C GLY A 628 13.45 1.63 -24.90
N PRO A 629 14.60 0.96 -24.68
CA PRO A 629 15.74 1.02 -25.57
C PRO A 629 15.73 -0.07 -26.67
N LEU A 630 14.68 -0.89 -26.75
CA LEU A 630 14.60 -2.00 -27.69
C LEU A 630 14.22 -1.51 -29.09
N LEU A 631 14.79 -2.12 -30.13
CA LEU A 631 14.41 -1.87 -31.52
C LEU A 631 13.11 -2.61 -31.88
N TYR A 632 12.05 -2.30 -31.16
CA TYR A 632 10.75 -2.95 -31.26
C TYR A 632 9.63 -1.91 -31.07
N SER A 633 8.68 -1.84 -32.01
CA SER A 633 7.65 -0.79 -32.01
C SER A 633 6.70 -0.83 -30.83
N ALA A 634 6.54 -1.99 -30.19
CA ALA A 634 5.74 -2.12 -28.97
C ALA A 634 6.56 -2.00 -27.68
N ASP A 635 7.83 -1.58 -27.75
CA ASP A 635 8.65 -1.26 -26.57
C ASP A 635 8.25 0.08 -25.94
N ILE A 636 7.00 0.12 -25.47
CA ILE A 636 6.38 1.29 -24.88
C ILE A 636 6.10 0.98 -23.41
N VAL A 637 6.84 1.66 -22.53
CA VAL A 637 6.66 1.57 -21.07
C VAL A 637 5.37 2.28 -20.66
N ALA A 638 5.10 3.46 -21.24
CA ALA A 638 3.84 4.16 -21.02
C ALA A 638 3.51 5.16 -22.14
N SER A 639 2.25 5.20 -22.55
CA SER A 639 1.80 6.13 -23.59
C SER A 639 1.11 7.36 -22.99
N ASN A 640 1.42 8.54 -23.53
CA ASN A 640 0.63 9.76 -23.35
C ASN A 640 0.35 10.13 -21.88
N ARG A 641 1.36 10.03 -21.02
CA ARG A 641 1.31 10.42 -19.61
C ARG A 641 1.56 11.91 -19.45
N LEU A 642 1.01 12.52 -18.40
CA LEU A 642 1.42 13.86 -17.99
C LEU A 642 2.67 13.71 -17.12
N MET A 643 3.82 14.13 -17.64
CA MET A 643 5.13 13.95 -17.01
C MET A 643 5.83 15.30 -16.85
N PRO A 644 6.61 15.53 -15.79
CA PRO A 644 7.47 16.69 -15.73
C PRO A 644 8.52 16.59 -16.83
N LYS A 645 8.98 17.73 -17.35
CA LYS A 645 10.02 17.77 -18.37
C LYS A 645 11.30 17.12 -17.83
N ALA A 646 11.76 16.10 -18.55
CA ALA A 646 12.94 15.31 -18.21
C ALA A 646 14.18 15.78 -19.00
N SER A 647 15.35 15.62 -18.38
CA SER A 647 16.65 15.79 -19.02
C SER A 647 17.35 14.44 -19.18
N ILE A 648 18.30 14.36 -20.11
CA ILE A 648 19.16 13.19 -20.24
C ILE A 648 19.92 12.99 -18.92
N GLY A 649 19.95 11.76 -18.42
CA GLY A 649 20.56 11.42 -17.14
C GLY A 649 19.60 11.45 -15.94
N ASP A 650 18.43 12.09 -16.05
CA ASP A 650 17.41 12.04 -15.00
C ASP A 650 16.99 10.60 -14.73
N LEU A 651 16.67 10.29 -13.47
CA LEU A 651 16.16 8.98 -13.08
C LEU A 651 14.63 8.95 -13.12
N MET A 652 14.09 7.78 -13.40
CA MET A 652 12.67 7.49 -13.43
C MET A 652 12.40 6.26 -12.57
N ILE A 653 11.34 6.28 -11.77
CA ILE A 653 10.92 5.16 -10.93
C ILE A 653 9.58 4.63 -11.46
N VAL A 654 9.55 3.37 -11.86
CA VAL A 654 8.33 2.62 -12.16
C VAL A 654 7.93 1.84 -10.90
N ARG A 655 6.78 2.19 -10.33
CA ARG A 655 6.35 1.66 -9.03
C ARG A 655 5.68 0.30 -9.13
N ALA A 656 5.80 -0.49 -8.06
CA ALA A 656 5.04 -1.72 -7.81
C ALA A 656 5.20 -2.78 -8.92
N VAL A 657 6.44 -3.15 -9.19
CA VAL A 657 6.85 -4.14 -10.21
C VAL A 657 7.36 -5.46 -9.60
N GLY A 658 7.12 -5.70 -8.30
CA GLY A 658 7.69 -6.86 -7.61
C GLY A 658 7.05 -8.19 -7.93
N ALA A 659 5.89 -8.18 -8.62
CA ALA A 659 5.24 -9.37 -9.13
C ALA A 659 5.41 -9.45 -10.66
N TYR A 660 5.85 -10.60 -11.15
CA TYR A 660 5.92 -10.99 -12.56
C TYR A 660 6.87 -10.20 -13.47
N CYS A 661 7.52 -9.13 -13.01
CA CYS A 661 8.44 -8.35 -13.87
C CYS A 661 9.85 -8.97 -13.87
N ALA A 662 10.58 -8.92 -12.75
CA ALA A 662 11.95 -9.43 -12.67
C ALA A 662 12.07 -10.91 -13.10
N VAL A 663 11.13 -11.76 -12.68
CA VAL A 663 11.13 -13.20 -13.02
C VAL A 663 10.77 -13.52 -14.47
N GLN A 664 10.05 -12.63 -15.16
CA GLN A 664 9.76 -12.79 -16.59
C GLN A 664 10.69 -11.94 -17.47
N SER A 665 11.67 -11.26 -16.85
CA SER A 665 12.64 -10.49 -17.61
C SER A 665 13.45 -11.40 -18.53
N ASN A 666 13.80 -10.89 -19.70
CA ASN A 666 14.51 -11.64 -20.72
C ASN A 666 15.66 -10.83 -21.33
N GLN A 667 16.52 -11.53 -22.07
CA GLN A 667 17.73 -10.98 -22.67
C GLN A 667 17.51 -10.36 -24.06
N PHE A 668 16.28 -9.99 -24.42
CA PHE A 668 16.05 -9.40 -25.73
C PHE A 668 16.85 -8.09 -25.86
N LEU A 669 17.88 -8.12 -26.71
CA LEU A 669 18.88 -7.07 -26.99
C LEU A 669 19.78 -6.64 -25.83
N TYR A 670 19.40 -6.86 -24.57
CA TYR A 670 20.16 -6.40 -23.40
C TYR A 670 20.23 -7.46 -22.29
N PRO A 671 21.35 -7.57 -21.55
CA PRO A 671 21.43 -8.41 -20.35
C PRO A 671 20.43 -8.00 -19.27
N ARG A 672 19.96 -8.94 -18.44
CA ARG A 672 19.01 -8.65 -17.35
C ARG A 672 19.60 -7.71 -16.31
N ALA A 673 18.72 -6.85 -15.79
CA ALA A 673 19.03 -5.88 -14.76
C ALA A 673 19.41 -6.55 -13.42
N ALA A 674 20.17 -5.83 -12.59
CA ALA A 674 20.38 -6.23 -11.21
C ALA A 674 19.09 -6.05 -10.38
N THR A 675 18.97 -6.86 -9.33
CA THR A 675 18.00 -6.66 -8.25
C THR A 675 18.73 -6.53 -6.92
N ILE A 676 18.39 -5.50 -6.16
CA ILE A 676 18.89 -5.29 -4.80
C ILE A 676 17.75 -5.40 -3.79
N MET A 677 18.11 -5.78 -2.57
CA MET A 677 17.21 -5.76 -1.43
C MET A 677 17.66 -4.70 -0.42
N VAL A 678 16.72 -3.86 -0.02
CA VAL A 678 16.82 -2.93 1.10
C VAL A 678 16.27 -3.62 2.35
N ASP A 679 17.07 -3.64 3.41
CA ASP A 679 16.73 -4.20 4.72
C ASP A 679 17.17 -3.20 5.81
N GLY A 680 16.23 -2.35 6.24
CA GLY A 680 16.53 -1.17 7.05
C GLY A 680 17.49 -0.23 6.32
N ASP A 681 18.58 0.16 6.98
CA ASP A 681 19.60 1.05 6.41
C ASP A 681 20.59 0.33 5.48
N LYS A 682 20.47 -1.00 5.32
CA LYS A 682 21.39 -1.80 4.51
C LYS A 682 20.79 -2.10 3.14
N SER A 683 21.61 -2.02 2.09
CA SER A 683 21.28 -2.48 0.74
C SER A 683 22.31 -3.49 0.25
N HIS A 684 21.82 -4.60 -0.32
CA HIS A 684 22.68 -5.66 -0.87
C HIS A 684 22.09 -6.25 -2.16
N VAL A 685 22.96 -6.77 -3.03
CA VAL A 685 22.55 -7.39 -4.30
C VAL A 685 21.95 -8.76 -4.01
N ILE A 686 20.74 -9.01 -4.53
CA ILE A 686 20.06 -10.32 -4.46
C ILE A 686 20.05 -11.03 -5.80
N GLN A 687 20.20 -10.29 -6.90
CA GLN A 687 20.50 -10.82 -8.22
C GLN A 687 21.46 -9.84 -8.89
N ARG A 688 22.68 -10.31 -9.22
CA ARG A 688 23.63 -9.46 -9.96
C ARG A 688 23.14 -9.22 -11.39
N ARG A 689 23.61 -8.12 -11.98
CA ARG A 689 23.41 -7.84 -13.41
C ARG A 689 24.02 -8.97 -14.23
N GLU A 690 23.36 -9.35 -15.31
CA GLU A 690 23.96 -10.23 -16.31
C GLU A 690 25.03 -9.47 -17.10
N THR A 691 26.09 -10.18 -17.43
CA THR A 691 27.11 -9.77 -18.39
C THR A 691 26.76 -10.36 -19.75
N VAL A 692 27.43 -9.92 -20.82
CA VAL A 692 27.28 -10.54 -22.14
C VAL A 692 27.68 -12.02 -22.10
N ASP A 693 28.72 -12.36 -21.34
CA ASP A 693 29.18 -13.75 -21.20
C ASP A 693 28.10 -14.65 -20.56
N ASP A 694 27.34 -14.16 -19.58
CA ASP A 694 26.23 -14.93 -18.99
C ASP A 694 25.15 -15.29 -20.03
N VAL A 695 24.90 -14.37 -20.97
CA VAL A 695 23.90 -14.58 -22.03
C VAL A 695 24.39 -15.59 -23.06
N LEU A 696 25.67 -15.51 -23.43
CA LEU A 696 26.26 -16.34 -24.49
C LEU A 696 26.76 -17.71 -23.99
N GLN A 697 26.83 -17.95 -22.67
CA GLN A 697 27.41 -19.17 -22.10
C GLN A 697 26.74 -20.48 -22.56
N ARG A 698 25.51 -20.41 -23.06
CA ARG A 698 24.75 -21.59 -23.53
C ARG A 698 24.91 -21.87 -25.02
N ASP A 699 25.54 -20.97 -25.77
CA ASP A 699 25.69 -21.09 -27.21
C ASP A 699 26.92 -21.94 -27.55
N MET A 700 26.74 -22.93 -28.43
CA MET A 700 27.81 -23.79 -28.93
C MET A 700 28.31 -23.26 -30.27
N LYS A 701 29.64 -23.28 -30.49
CA LYS A 701 30.27 -22.88 -31.75
C LYS A 701 30.33 -23.99 -32.78
#